data_AF-A0A6P3XQ31-F1
#
_entry.id   AF-A0A6P3XQ31-F1
#
_cell.length_a   1.000
_cell.length_b   1.000
_cell.length_c   1.000
_cell.angle_alpha   90.00
_cell.angle_beta   90.00
_cell.angle_gamma   90.00
#
_symmetry.space_group_name_H-M   'P 1'
#
loop_
_entity.id
_entity.type
_entity.pdbx_description
1 polymer ?
#
loop_
_entity_poly.entity_id
_entity_poly.type
_entity_poly.pdbx_seq_one_letter_code
_entity_poly.pdbx_strand_id
1 'polypeptide(L)'
;MNRQIIARESMINSTVKYLLILFGIWPDISYVVLCRVYWSMSLTIILVWQYQYLLVHFYTNDLFDLMDWFSTFIGFMKLFFKIVVFWWNQRIFNRILKIMAEDWKNCANSDIEMSKAVNNAKISDYIANAMISLHTLAVLFYGIGIMLDDVDLTDPTIEIPHIYKIEFPFNIKTQSTYKFVLFTEMIQLIISSWVMGIINTMLLILTIHIGGQIDILCCWLTELVSVEDTNNNRTKMMEKIIQKHQKIIYFTENIENLYTFIALMQFATNVLMICLLGFLIITALGNPDATGKIMRSLSLYSVTNVETFIFCYAGEYLINKSKAIGYAAYDTAWYDMEPKQCRILLFIILRSQKQLTLTIGKLMDLSLQRFASVTNTRVLMKNIKVIARKSTINCMVKYLLILYGIWPNTLCALSCKVFWSVSLAIIQVYHCRYLLVHFYSNDVFDLMDCFSTFIGFIKLFFKIIVFWWKQEIFNRILKSMTEDWKDCANNDIEMRKAISNANLSHYIANAIIGLHTVAVLFYGIGIILNNVDLTDTTIQIPHIYKIEFPFNIQTQSTYKFVLITELIQLTMSSWGMGVINALLLVLALDNPNAMEKIMRSLSYYSVTNLEAFIFCYAGEYLINKSKAIGNAAYDTSWYSMEPKHCRILLFIILRSQKQLTLTIGKMMNLSLQQFANALDNPNAMEKIMRSLLYFSVTNLEAFIFCYAGEYLINKSKAIGNAAYDTSWYNMELKQCRIILFIILRSQKQLILTTGKMMNLSLQQFVNIMSSAGSYISVLLAMQ
;
A
#
# COMPACT_ATOMS: atom_id res chain seq x y z
N MET A 1 21.89 52.48 -9.24
CA MET A 1 22.03 51.23 -8.46
C MET A 1 21.15 51.34 -7.21
N ASN A 2 20.06 50.58 -7.13
CA ASN A 2 18.95 50.82 -6.17
C ASN A 2 19.35 50.51 -4.71
N ARG A 3 19.07 51.43 -3.78
CA ARG A 3 19.24 51.26 -2.32
C ARG A 3 18.58 49.98 -1.76
N GLN A 4 17.61 49.40 -2.45
CA GLN A 4 16.98 48.12 -2.08
C GLN A 4 17.87 46.88 -2.26
N ILE A 5 18.95 46.93 -3.06
CA ILE A 5 19.87 45.79 -3.23
C ILE A 5 20.73 45.58 -1.96
N ILE A 6 20.97 46.65 -1.19
CA ILE A 6 21.91 46.65 -0.06
C ILE A 6 21.28 46.15 1.26
N ALA A 7 19.95 46.05 1.36
CA ALA A 7 19.27 45.71 2.62
C ALA A 7 18.93 44.22 2.81
N ARG A 8 19.17 43.34 1.81
CA ARG A 8 18.76 41.93 1.89
C ARG A 8 19.90 41.04 2.35
N GLU A 9 19.73 40.42 3.51
CA GLU A 9 20.77 39.57 4.12
C GLU A 9 20.71 38.09 3.70
N SER A 10 19.59 37.61 3.15
CA SER A 10 19.46 36.20 2.76
C SER A 10 18.41 35.96 1.67
N MET A 11 18.49 34.78 1.06
CA MET A 11 17.52 34.33 0.06
C MET A 11 16.13 34.08 0.66
N ILE A 12 16.05 33.57 1.90
CA ILE A 12 14.80 33.18 2.55
C ILE A 12 14.14 34.41 3.17
N ASN A 13 12.89 34.69 2.81
CA ASN A 13 12.11 35.78 3.41
C ASN A 13 11.88 35.54 4.91
N SER A 14 11.83 36.63 5.68
CA SER A 14 11.44 36.68 7.09
C SER A 14 10.12 35.94 7.38
N THR A 15 9.12 36.02 6.51
CA THR A 15 7.83 35.32 6.68
C THR A 15 8.00 33.79 6.67
N VAL A 16 8.73 33.27 5.69
CA VAL A 16 9.05 31.84 5.56
C VAL A 16 9.87 31.38 6.76
N LYS A 17 10.88 32.16 7.14
CA LYS A 17 11.70 31.90 8.31
C LYS A 17 10.85 31.82 9.58
N TYR A 18 10.01 32.81 9.85
CA TYR A 18 9.16 32.86 11.04
C TYR A 18 8.22 31.65 11.15
N LEU A 19 7.58 31.25 10.04
CA LEU A 19 6.67 30.10 10.05
C LEU A 19 7.41 28.77 10.20
N LEU A 20 8.62 28.63 9.66
CA LEU A 20 9.49 27.48 9.94
C LEU A 20 9.96 27.44 11.40
N ILE A 21 10.16 28.60 12.04
CA ILE A 21 10.47 28.70 13.48
C ILE A 21 9.28 28.24 14.31
N LEU A 22 8.08 28.76 14.01
CA LEU A 22 6.84 28.45 14.74
C LEU A 22 6.57 26.94 14.83
N PHE A 23 6.93 26.19 13.78
CA PHE A 23 6.73 24.74 13.67
C PHE A 23 7.95 23.91 14.08
N GLY A 24 8.99 24.54 14.65
CA GLY A 24 10.18 23.86 15.14
C GLY A 24 11.03 23.21 14.05
N ILE A 25 10.95 23.71 12.81
CA ILE A 25 11.73 23.24 11.65
C ILE A 25 13.02 24.06 11.50
N TRP A 26 13.00 25.34 11.82
CA TRP A 26 14.19 26.20 11.72
C TRP A 26 15.25 25.86 12.79
N PRO A 27 16.56 25.82 12.45
CA PRO A 27 17.62 25.46 13.40
C PRO A 27 17.97 26.55 14.42
N ASP A 28 18.71 26.13 15.46
CA ASP A 28 19.44 26.98 16.40
C ASP A 28 18.59 27.93 17.26
N ILE A 29 17.41 27.47 17.67
CA ILE A 29 16.50 28.22 18.54
C ILE A 29 16.27 27.47 19.86
N SER A 30 16.31 28.18 20.99
CA SER A 30 16.26 27.61 22.34
C SER A 30 14.95 26.89 22.66
N TYR A 31 13.83 27.33 22.08
CA TYR A 31 12.49 26.80 22.34
C TYR A 31 11.96 25.84 21.25
N VAL A 32 12.83 25.33 20.36
CA VAL A 32 12.41 24.42 19.25
C VAL A 32 11.69 23.19 19.78
N VAL A 33 12.16 22.58 20.87
CA VAL A 33 11.54 21.39 21.46
C VAL A 33 10.11 21.68 21.92
N LEU A 34 9.87 22.86 22.52
CA LEU A 34 8.54 23.29 22.95
C LEU A 34 7.59 23.45 21.76
N CYS A 35 8.05 24.08 20.67
CA CYS A 35 7.27 24.17 19.43
C CYS A 35 6.90 22.78 18.88
N ARG A 36 7.85 21.84 18.87
CA ARG A 36 7.60 20.47 18.38
C ARG A 36 6.59 19.73 19.23
N VAL A 37 6.72 19.81 20.56
CA VAL A 37 5.77 19.19 21.49
C VAL A 37 4.38 19.81 21.31
N TYR A 38 4.27 21.14 21.26
CA TYR A 38 3.01 21.84 21.05
C TYR A 38 2.31 21.40 19.77
N TRP A 39 2.99 21.44 18.62
CA TRP A 39 2.39 21.07 17.34
C TRP A 39 2.10 19.58 17.22
N SER A 40 2.94 18.72 17.80
CA SER A 40 2.69 17.28 17.86
C SER A 40 1.42 16.99 18.67
N MET A 41 1.27 17.61 19.84
CA MET A 41 0.08 17.45 20.67
C MET A 41 -1.16 18.02 19.99
N SER A 42 -1.10 19.25 19.49
CA SER A 42 -2.21 19.93 18.81
C SER A 42 -2.73 19.13 17.61
N LEU A 43 -1.85 18.69 16.71
CA LEU A 43 -2.26 17.90 15.54
C LEU A 43 -2.79 16.52 15.92
N THR A 44 -2.20 15.87 16.95
CA THR A 44 -2.70 14.58 17.43
C THR A 44 -4.10 14.72 18.03
N ILE A 45 -4.34 15.76 18.83
CA ILE A 45 -5.65 16.05 19.41
C ILE A 45 -6.70 16.26 18.31
N ILE A 46 -6.39 17.06 17.29
CA ILE A 46 -7.28 17.29 16.15
C ILE A 46 -7.60 15.98 15.42
N LEU A 47 -6.58 15.17 15.12
CA LEU A 47 -6.76 13.88 14.45
C LEU A 47 -7.60 12.90 15.30
N VAL A 48 -7.44 12.93 16.63
CA VAL A 48 -8.24 12.13 17.55
C VAL A 48 -9.70 12.59 17.56
N TRP A 49 -9.96 13.89 17.61
CA TRP A 49 -11.33 14.44 17.58
C TRP A 49 -12.02 14.21 16.23
N GLN A 50 -11.28 14.30 15.12
CA GLN A 50 -11.80 13.88 13.80
C GLN A 50 -12.11 12.39 13.79
N TYR A 51 -11.25 11.55 14.35
CA TYR A 51 -11.50 10.12 14.44
C TYR A 51 -12.72 9.80 15.32
N GLN A 52 -12.92 10.52 16.42
CA GLN A 52 -14.10 10.39 17.27
C GLN A 52 -15.39 10.77 16.52
N TYR A 53 -15.38 11.87 15.75
CA TYR A 53 -16.50 12.25 14.89
C TYR A 53 -16.90 11.11 13.95
N LEU A 54 -15.93 10.49 13.27
CA LEU A 54 -16.19 9.35 12.38
C LEU A 54 -16.92 8.23 13.14
N LEU A 55 -16.47 7.88 14.35
CA LEU A 55 -17.05 6.78 15.12
C LEU A 55 -18.50 7.02 15.52
N VAL A 56 -18.84 8.26 15.88
CA VAL A 56 -20.21 8.65 16.28
C VAL A 56 -21.12 8.67 15.06
N HIS A 57 -20.64 9.18 13.93
CA HIS A 57 -21.46 9.55 12.80
C HIS A 57 -21.41 8.60 11.59
N PHE A 58 -20.65 7.51 11.66
CA PHE A 58 -20.43 6.60 10.51
C PHE A 58 -21.71 6.03 9.91
N TYR A 59 -22.72 5.73 10.73
CA TYR A 59 -23.97 5.10 10.31
C TYR A 59 -25.13 6.08 10.11
N THR A 60 -24.98 7.32 10.56
CA THR A 60 -26.04 8.34 10.53
C THR A 60 -25.84 9.34 9.40
N ASN A 61 -24.60 9.54 8.95
CA ASN A 61 -24.28 10.62 8.04
C ASN A 61 -24.38 10.22 6.57
N ASP A 62 -24.73 11.21 5.75
CA ASP A 62 -24.68 11.09 4.30
C ASP A 62 -23.25 10.78 3.85
N LEU A 63 -23.12 10.03 2.76
CA LEU A 63 -21.83 9.73 2.13
C LEU A 63 -21.04 11.00 1.84
N PHE A 64 -21.72 12.11 1.55
CA PHE A 64 -21.09 13.41 1.37
C PHE A 64 -20.29 13.86 2.62
N ASP A 65 -20.89 13.81 3.80
CA ASP A 65 -20.25 14.24 5.05
C ASP A 65 -19.09 13.33 5.43
N LEU A 66 -19.23 12.02 5.20
CA LEU A 66 -18.16 11.05 5.40
C LEU A 66 -16.96 11.34 4.50
N MET A 67 -17.21 11.68 3.23
CA MET A 67 -16.16 11.97 2.26
C MET A 67 -15.49 13.33 2.52
N ASP A 68 -16.24 14.36 2.93
CA ASP A 68 -15.69 15.65 3.37
C ASP A 68 -14.80 15.48 4.62
N TRP A 69 -15.23 14.65 5.58
CA TRP A 69 -14.41 14.23 6.72
C TRP A 69 -13.11 13.56 6.27
N PHE A 70 -13.18 12.55 5.39
CA PHE A 70 -11.98 11.86 4.87
C PHE A 70 -11.01 12.84 4.23
N SER A 71 -11.53 13.84 3.52
CA SER A 71 -10.73 14.84 2.80
C SER A 71 -9.92 15.73 3.75
N THR A 72 -10.54 16.19 4.83
CA THR A 72 -9.88 17.03 5.86
C THR A 72 -8.92 16.22 6.72
N PHE A 73 -9.30 14.98 7.08
CA PHE A 73 -8.44 14.04 7.81
C PHE A 73 -7.14 13.74 7.03
N ILE A 74 -7.26 13.43 5.73
CA ILE A 74 -6.10 13.24 4.86
C ILE A 74 -5.25 14.53 4.78
N GLY A 75 -5.87 15.70 4.81
CA GLY A 75 -5.18 17.00 4.88
C GLY A 75 -4.30 17.15 6.13
N PHE A 76 -4.86 16.94 7.32
CA PHE A 76 -4.10 17.00 8.59
C PHE A 76 -3.03 15.91 8.68
N MET A 77 -3.32 14.70 8.21
CA MET A 77 -2.35 13.61 8.13
C MET A 77 -1.14 13.96 7.25
N LYS A 78 -1.37 14.61 6.10
CA LYS A 78 -0.28 15.10 5.23
C LYS A 78 0.60 16.12 5.95
N LEU A 79 -0.02 17.05 6.69
CA LEU A 79 0.71 18.09 7.42
C LEU A 79 1.60 17.48 8.49
N PHE A 80 1.01 16.58 9.30
CA PHE A 80 1.72 15.86 10.34
C PHE A 80 2.92 15.10 9.79
N PHE A 81 2.72 14.33 8.70
CA PHE A 81 3.80 13.59 8.05
C PHE A 81 4.93 14.51 7.56
N LYS A 82 4.60 15.61 6.87
CA LYS A 82 5.60 16.57 6.36
C LYS A 82 6.45 17.15 7.48
N ILE A 83 5.81 17.61 8.56
CA ILE A 83 6.51 18.18 9.72
C ILE A 83 7.45 17.14 10.35
N VAL A 84 6.98 15.91 10.57
CA VAL A 84 7.79 14.82 11.14
C VAL A 84 9.00 14.50 10.25
N VAL A 85 8.83 14.47 8.92
CA VAL A 85 9.95 14.24 7.98
C VAL A 85 11.01 15.33 8.08
N PHE A 86 10.60 16.60 8.23
CA PHE A 86 11.54 17.71 8.43
C PHE A 86 12.28 17.60 9.77
N TRP A 87 11.58 17.28 10.86
CA TRP A 87 12.21 17.07 12.16
C TRP A 87 13.19 15.90 12.17
N TRP A 88 12.83 14.79 11.52
CA TRP A 88 13.69 13.61 11.40
C TRP A 88 14.93 13.91 10.57
N ASN A 89 14.78 14.65 9.48
CA ASN A 89 15.86 15.02 8.56
C ASN A 89 16.49 16.39 8.88
N GLN A 90 16.37 16.87 10.12
CA GLN A 90 16.86 18.18 10.54
C GLN A 90 18.34 18.41 10.16
N ARG A 91 19.19 17.39 10.28
CA ARG A 91 20.62 17.48 9.92
C ARG A 91 20.82 17.81 8.44
N ILE A 92 20.02 17.19 7.57
CA ILE A 92 20.07 17.43 6.11
C ILE A 92 19.57 18.85 5.83
N PHE A 93 18.46 19.26 6.46
CA PHE A 93 17.92 20.60 6.30
C PHE A 93 18.90 21.70 6.76
N ASN A 94 19.57 21.52 7.90
CA ASN A 94 20.59 22.45 8.38
C ASN A 94 21.77 22.55 7.42
N ARG A 95 22.18 21.43 6.81
CA ARG A 95 23.23 21.41 5.78
C ARG A 95 22.81 22.19 4.55
N ILE A 96 21.57 22.05 4.10
CA ILE A 96 21.00 22.82 2.99
C ILE A 96 21.05 24.32 3.30
N LEU A 97 20.53 24.75 4.47
CA LEU A 97 20.55 26.15 4.86
C LEU A 97 21.97 26.73 4.95
N LYS A 98 22.93 25.96 5.48
CA LYS A 98 24.34 26.37 5.55
C LYS A 98 24.93 26.59 4.16
N ILE A 99 24.65 25.69 3.21
CA ILE A 99 25.12 25.82 1.82
C ILE A 99 24.51 27.07 1.17
N MET A 100 23.21 27.32 1.35
CA MET A 100 22.55 28.52 0.83
C MET A 100 23.17 29.82 1.39
N ALA A 101 23.45 29.85 2.69
CA ALA A 101 24.07 31.00 3.33
C ALA A 101 25.51 31.26 2.83
N GLU A 102 26.27 30.20 2.58
CA GLU A 102 27.61 30.29 2.00
C GLU A 102 27.55 30.76 0.54
N ASP A 103 26.63 30.24 -0.27
CA ASP A 103 26.44 30.69 -1.66
C ASP A 103 26.04 32.16 -1.73
N TRP A 104 25.17 32.62 -0.83
CA TRP A 104 24.78 34.04 -0.75
C TRP A 104 25.98 34.95 -0.47
N LYS A 105 26.85 34.57 0.48
CA LYS A 105 28.08 35.30 0.78
C LYS A 105 29.03 35.33 -0.41
N ASN A 106 29.15 34.22 -1.14
CA ASN A 106 30.02 34.14 -2.31
C ASN A 106 29.52 35.03 -3.46
N CYS A 107 28.21 35.08 -3.70
CA CYS A 107 27.61 35.96 -4.70
C CYS A 107 27.88 37.45 -4.43
N ALA A 108 28.11 37.84 -3.17
CA ALA A 108 28.41 39.23 -2.82
C ALA A 108 29.75 39.74 -3.39
N ASN A 109 30.62 38.84 -3.87
CA ASN A 109 31.90 39.20 -4.46
C ASN A 109 31.79 39.66 -5.92
N SER A 110 30.62 39.52 -6.56
CA SER A 110 30.40 39.89 -7.96
C SER A 110 29.02 40.52 -8.15
N ASP A 111 28.96 41.72 -8.72
CA ASP A 111 27.69 42.45 -8.95
C ASP A 111 26.72 41.65 -9.83
N ILE A 112 27.24 40.91 -10.81
CA ILE A 112 26.44 40.07 -11.72
C ILE A 112 25.83 38.89 -10.96
N GLU A 113 26.65 38.21 -10.15
CA GLU A 113 26.20 37.07 -9.35
C GLU A 113 25.21 37.49 -8.26
N MET A 114 25.48 38.61 -7.59
CA MET A 114 24.58 39.20 -6.61
C MET A 114 23.25 39.61 -7.26
N SER A 115 23.28 40.23 -8.44
CA SER A 115 22.07 40.61 -9.18
C SER A 115 21.18 39.39 -9.47
N LYS A 116 21.76 38.29 -9.96
CA LYS A 116 21.04 37.02 -10.19
C LYS A 116 20.47 36.44 -8.89
N ALA A 117 21.27 36.40 -7.82
CA ALA A 117 20.83 35.90 -6.52
C ALA A 117 19.66 36.72 -5.95
N VAL A 118 19.74 38.05 -6.02
CA VAL A 118 18.66 38.96 -5.59
C VAL A 118 17.41 38.79 -6.43
N ASN A 119 17.52 38.63 -7.75
CA ASN A 119 16.37 38.39 -8.61
C ASN A 119 15.65 37.08 -8.25
N ASN A 120 16.40 36.00 -8.07
CA ASN A 120 15.84 34.71 -7.65
C ASN A 120 15.18 34.78 -6.27
N ALA A 121 15.76 35.56 -5.37
CA ALA A 121 15.22 35.77 -4.05
C ALA A 121 13.92 36.60 -4.09
N LYS A 122 13.81 37.60 -4.97
CA LYS A 122 12.55 38.33 -5.23
C LYS A 122 11.45 37.41 -5.80
N ILE A 123 11.79 36.60 -6.80
CA ILE A 123 10.86 35.60 -7.36
C ILE A 123 10.38 34.64 -6.27
N SER A 124 11.29 34.18 -5.41
CA SER A 124 10.98 33.32 -4.26
C SER A 124 10.01 33.99 -3.29
N ASP A 125 10.16 35.30 -3.03
CA ASP A 125 9.25 36.06 -2.17
C ASP A 125 7.85 36.19 -2.78
N TYR A 126 7.77 36.48 -4.09
CA TYR A 126 6.50 36.56 -4.80
C TYR A 126 5.76 35.22 -4.76
N ILE A 127 6.47 34.10 -4.98
CA ILE A 127 5.90 32.75 -4.90
C ILE A 127 5.43 32.46 -3.47
N ALA A 128 6.25 32.74 -2.45
CA ALA A 128 5.87 32.51 -1.06
C ALA A 128 4.62 33.29 -0.64
N ASN A 129 4.56 34.57 -0.99
CA ASN A 129 3.40 35.41 -0.69
C ASN A 129 2.15 34.95 -1.46
N ALA A 130 2.29 34.65 -2.76
CA ALA A 130 1.17 34.14 -3.56
C ALA A 130 0.62 32.81 -3.00
N MET A 131 1.50 31.92 -2.55
CA MET A 131 1.09 30.66 -1.92
C MET A 131 0.36 30.87 -0.59
N ILE A 132 0.87 31.74 0.29
CA ILE A 132 0.19 32.08 1.55
C ILE A 132 -1.20 32.69 1.25
N SER A 133 -1.29 33.62 0.30
CA SER A 133 -2.56 34.22 -0.13
C SER A 133 -3.53 33.18 -0.67
N LEU A 134 -3.07 32.27 -1.54
CA LEU A 134 -3.88 31.20 -2.12
C LEU A 134 -4.43 30.25 -1.04
N HIS A 135 -3.59 29.81 -0.10
CA HIS A 135 -4.03 28.96 1.01
C HIS A 135 -5.02 29.69 1.93
N THR A 136 -4.79 30.97 2.20
CA THR A 136 -5.73 31.80 3.00
C THR A 136 -7.09 31.91 2.33
N LEU A 137 -7.11 32.26 1.04
CA LEU A 137 -8.34 32.37 0.25
C LEU A 137 -9.09 31.04 0.20
N ALA A 138 -8.38 29.92 0.01
CA ALA A 138 -9.00 28.61 -0.01
C ALA A 138 -9.66 28.24 1.33
N VAL A 139 -9.02 28.54 2.46
CA VAL A 139 -9.60 28.30 3.79
C VAL A 139 -10.81 29.21 4.05
N LEU A 140 -10.73 30.48 3.64
CA LEU A 140 -11.87 31.40 3.73
C LEU A 140 -13.06 30.91 2.92
N PHE A 141 -12.86 30.54 1.65
CA PHE A 141 -13.93 29.98 0.82
C PHE A 141 -14.49 28.66 1.36
N TYR A 142 -13.65 27.83 1.99
CA TYR A 142 -14.08 26.58 2.61
C TYR A 142 -14.96 26.80 3.84
N GLY A 143 -14.66 27.79 4.68
CA GLY A 143 -15.35 28.03 5.96
C GLY A 143 -16.44 29.10 5.94
N ILE A 144 -16.49 29.99 4.94
CA ILE A 144 -17.38 31.16 4.96
C ILE A 144 -18.86 30.81 5.03
N GLY A 145 -19.29 29.72 4.40
CA GLY A 145 -20.69 29.28 4.44
C GLY A 145 -21.14 28.93 5.87
N ILE A 146 -20.26 28.30 6.65
CA ILE A 146 -20.54 27.89 8.04
C ILE A 146 -20.43 29.08 9.00
N MET A 147 -19.54 30.03 8.73
CA MET A 147 -19.39 31.25 9.55
C MET A 147 -20.59 32.20 9.47
N LEU A 148 -21.27 32.22 8.33
CA LEU A 148 -22.41 33.10 8.06
C LEU A 148 -23.76 32.48 8.42
N ASP A 149 -23.78 31.17 8.68
CA ASP A 149 -25.01 30.44 9.00
C ASP A 149 -25.43 30.72 10.47
N ASP A 150 -26.70 31.09 10.67
CA ASP A 150 -27.24 31.38 12.00
C ASP A 150 -28.02 30.16 12.50
N VAL A 151 -27.32 29.32 13.24
CA VAL A 151 -27.83 28.03 13.74
C VAL A 151 -28.57 28.23 15.07
N ASP A 152 -29.76 27.66 15.18
CA ASP A 152 -30.50 27.60 16.45
C ASP A 152 -29.95 26.46 17.33
N LEU A 153 -29.17 26.83 18.34
CA LEU A 153 -28.57 25.89 19.30
C LEU A 153 -29.57 25.29 20.31
N THR A 154 -30.84 25.72 20.30
CA THR A 154 -31.87 25.18 21.21
C THR A 154 -32.57 23.95 20.68
N ASP A 155 -32.42 23.65 19.38
CA ASP A 155 -32.96 22.45 18.76
C ASP A 155 -31.96 21.27 18.85
N PRO A 156 -32.24 20.23 19.67
CA PRO A 156 -31.36 19.08 19.80
C PRO A 156 -31.35 18.18 18.55
N THR A 157 -32.19 18.43 17.55
CA THR A 157 -32.26 17.66 16.30
C THR A 157 -31.31 18.17 15.22
N ILE A 158 -30.74 19.37 15.39
CA ILE A 158 -29.81 19.99 14.44
C ILE A 158 -28.36 19.65 14.83
N GLU A 159 -27.64 18.97 13.94
CA GLU A 159 -26.21 18.71 14.11
C GLU A 159 -25.44 20.06 14.02
N ILE A 160 -24.60 20.35 15.03
CA ILE A 160 -23.85 21.61 15.10
C ILE A 160 -22.82 21.64 13.95
N PRO A 161 -22.90 22.60 13.01
CA PRO A 161 -22.01 22.60 11.86
C PRO A 161 -20.63 23.15 12.22
N HIS A 162 -19.61 22.29 12.13
CA HIS A 162 -18.20 22.66 12.31
C HIS A 162 -17.50 22.86 10.96
N ILE A 163 -16.47 23.73 10.91
CA ILE A 163 -15.75 24.07 9.67
C ILE A 163 -15.17 22.83 9.02
N TYR A 164 -14.62 21.95 9.86
CA TYR A 164 -14.23 20.61 9.51
C TYR A 164 -14.81 19.68 10.57
N LYS A 165 -15.20 18.49 10.14
CA LYS A 165 -16.00 17.59 10.96
C LYS A 165 -15.18 17.05 12.16
N ILE A 166 -15.54 17.48 13.37
CA ILE A 166 -14.91 17.12 14.65
C ILE A 166 -15.96 16.95 15.74
N GLU A 167 -15.67 16.07 16.69
CA GLU A 167 -16.48 15.87 17.89
C GLU A 167 -15.71 16.40 19.09
N PHE A 168 -16.27 17.40 19.78
CA PHE A 168 -15.65 17.97 20.98
C PHE A 168 -16.04 17.17 22.23
N PRO A 169 -15.13 17.01 23.21
CA PRO A 169 -15.43 16.31 24.46
C PRO A 169 -16.30 17.15 25.43
N PHE A 170 -16.81 18.32 25.01
CA PHE A 170 -17.60 19.23 25.83
C PHE A 170 -18.80 19.77 25.02
N ASN A 171 -19.91 20.00 25.70
CA ASN A 171 -21.14 20.47 25.05
C ASN A 171 -21.11 21.98 24.82
N ILE A 172 -21.42 22.40 23.59
CA ILE A 172 -21.55 23.80 23.20
C ILE A 172 -22.99 24.24 23.48
N LYS A 173 -23.20 25.00 24.56
CA LYS A 173 -24.55 25.37 25.04
C LYS A 173 -24.98 26.81 24.71
N THR A 174 -24.05 27.69 24.35
CA THR A 174 -24.35 29.11 24.10
C THR A 174 -23.81 29.57 22.76
N GLN A 175 -24.52 30.52 22.13
CA GLN A 175 -24.13 31.09 20.82
C GLN A 175 -22.76 31.78 20.87
N SER A 176 -22.39 32.36 22.02
CA SER A 176 -21.07 32.95 22.23
C SER A 176 -19.96 31.89 22.24
N THR A 177 -20.18 30.76 22.93
CA THR A 177 -19.23 29.64 22.94
C THR A 177 -19.07 29.04 21.55
N TYR A 178 -20.17 28.85 20.82
CA TYR A 178 -20.15 28.32 19.44
C TYR A 178 -19.32 29.22 18.50
N LYS A 179 -19.60 30.53 18.48
CA LYS A 179 -18.83 31.49 17.66
C LYS A 179 -17.35 31.55 18.04
N PHE A 180 -17.02 31.40 19.32
CA PHE A 180 -15.63 31.33 19.78
C PHE A 180 -14.91 30.06 19.30
N VAL A 181 -15.58 28.91 19.34
CA VAL A 181 -15.05 27.63 18.82
C VAL A 181 -14.81 27.74 17.32
N LEU A 182 -15.79 28.21 16.56
CA LEU A 182 -15.69 28.47 15.12
C LEU A 182 -14.51 29.41 14.78
N PHE A 183 -14.34 30.50 15.53
CA PHE A 183 -13.21 31.40 15.34
C PHE A 183 -11.85 30.71 15.58
N THR A 184 -11.77 29.86 16.61
CA THR A 184 -10.57 29.08 16.93
C THR A 184 -10.26 28.04 15.86
N GLU A 185 -11.28 27.34 15.34
CA GLU A 185 -11.14 26.40 14.23
C GLU A 185 -10.63 27.08 12.95
N MET A 186 -11.16 28.27 12.61
CA MET A 186 -10.69 29.07 11.47
C MET A 186 -9.21 29.40 11.60
N ILE A 187 -8.79 29.93 12.76
CA ILE A 187 -7.39 30.30 13.00
C ILE A 187 -6.49 29.08 12.87
N GLN A 188 -6.87 27.95 13.50
CA GLN A 188 -6.08 26.72 13.45
C GLN A 188 -5.94 26.20 12.02
N LEU A 189 -7.01 26.25 11.22
CA LEU A 189 -7.02 25.80 9.84
C LEU A 189 -6.16 26.73 8.95
N ILE A 190 -6.24 28.05 9.16
CA ILE A 190 -5.38 29.03 8.46
C ILE A 190 -3.91 28.75 8.76
N ILE A 191 -3.51 28.66 10.03
CA ILE A 191 -2.11 28.43 10.42
C ILE A 191 -1.61 27.08 9.87
N SER A 192 -2.43 26.03 9.95
CA SER A 192 -2.13 24.70 9.40
C SER A 192 -1.93 24.74 7.88
N SER A 193 -2.80 25.47 7.16
CA SER A 193 -2.69 25.61 5.71
C SER A 193 -1.48 26.43 5.27
N TRP A 194 -1.10 27.48 6.01
CA TRP A 194 0.10 28.26 5.75
C TRP A 194 1.35 27.40 5.80
N VAL A 195 1.45 26.51 6.78
CA VAL A 195 2.64 25.66 6.91
C VAL A 195 2.68 24.54 5.90
N MET A 196 1.52 23.98 5.54
CA MET A 196 1.43 23.11 4.38
C MET A 196 1.98 23.81 3.12
N GLY A 197 1.52 25.04 2.86
CA GLY A 197 1.94 25.85 1.74
C GLY A 197 3.42 26.22 1.77
N ILE A 198 3.96 26.57 2.93
CA ILE A 198 5.37 26.94 3.10
C ILE A 198 6.31 25.77 2.94
N ILE A 199 5.96 24.58 3.46
CA ILE A 199 6.77 23.39 3.25
C ILE A 199 6.87 23.08 1.75
N ASN A 200 5.76 23.19 1.01
CA ASN A 200 5.78 23.00 -0.45
C ASN A 200 6.53 24.12 -1.17
N THR A 201 6.37 25.37 -0.72
CA THR A 201 7.07 26.52 -1.29
C THR A 201 8.57 26.45 -1.05
N MET A 202 9.01 25.91 0.08
CA MET A 202 10.42 25.72 0.39
C MET A 202 11.09 24.84 -0.67
N LEU A 203 10.41 23.83 -1.23
CA LEU A 203 10.93 23.07 -2.36
C LEU A 203 11.19 23.96 -3.59
N LEU A 204 10.28 24.87 -3.91
CA LEU A 204 10.47 25.81 -5.02
C LEU A 204 11.62 26.77 -4.76
N ILE A 205 11.71 27.35 -3.57
CA ILE A 205 12.81 28.26 -3.19
C ILE A 205 14.15 27.54 -3.36
N LEU A 206 14.25 26.29 -2.88
CA LEU A 206 15.45 25.47 -3.01
C LEU A 206 15.80 25.15 -4.47
N THR A 207 14.79 24.88 -5.29
CA THR A 207 14.98 24.57 -6.71
C THR A 207 15.37 25.82 -7.50
N ILE A 208 14.78 26.98 -7.20
CA ILE A 208 15.14 28.29 -7.77
C ILE A 208 16.56 28.69 -7.35
N HIS A 209 16.97 28.39 -6.11
CA HIS A 209 18.36 28.60 -5.66
C HIS A 209 19.32 27.83 -6.54
N ILE A 210 19.09 26.52 -6.71
CA ILE A 210 19.90 25.68 -7.60
C ILE A 210 19.91 26.23 -9.02
N GLY A 211 18.73 26.59 -9.56
CA GLY A 211 18.62 27.18 -10.89
C GLY A 211 19.50 28.40 -11.05
N GLY A 212 19.54 29.29 -10.05
CA GLY A 212 20.46 30.43 -10.02
C GLY A 212 21.92 30.05 -9.97
N GLN A 213 22.29 29.07 -9.13
CA GLN A 213 23.67 28.59 -9.05
C GLN A 213 24.12 27.94 -10.37
N ILE A 214 23.21 27.25 -11.06
CA ILE A 214 23.44 26.72 -12.41
C ILE A 214 23.61 27.86 -13.42
N ASP A 215 22.79 28.91 -13.37
CA ASP A 215 22.93 30.07 -14.27
C ASP A 215 24.23 30.84 -14.05
N ILE A 216 24.77 30.86 -12.83
CA ILE A 216 26.10 31.41 -12.53
C ILE A 216 27.18 30.51 -13.15
N LEU A 217 27.09 29.19 -12.93
CA LEU A 217 28.01 28.21 -13.52
C LEU A 217 28.04 28.28 -15.05
N CYS A 218 26.89 28.44 -15.70
CA CYS A 218 26.79 28.58 -17.15
C CYS A 218 27.47 29.87 -17.63
N CYS A 219 27.33 31.00 -16.93
CA CYS A 219 28.07 32.22 -17.28
C CYS A 219 29.58 32.03 -17.16
N TRP A 220 30.05 31.39 -16.08
CA TRP A 220 31.46 31.06 -15.91
C TRP A 220 32.00 30.17 -17.03
N LEU A 221 31.18 29.25 -17.57
CA LEU A 221 31.53 28.45 -18.73
C LEU A 221 31.64 29.31 -20.00
N THR A 222 30.67 30.19 -20.26
CA THR A 222 30.69 31.07 -21.44
C THR A 222 31.85 32.06 -21.42
N GLU A 223 32.20 32.59 -20.25
CA GLU A 223 33.32 33.55 -20.06
C GLU A 223 34.71 32.88 -20.08
N LEU A 224 34.78 31.55 -20.16
CA LEU A 224 36.04 30.80 -20.03
C LEU A 224 37.07 31.12 -21.13
N VAL A 225 36.65 31.69 -22.26
CA VAL A 225 37.52 32.05 -23.40
C VAL A 225 37.58 33.56 -23.64
N SER A 226 36.72 34.37 -23.01
CA SER A 226 36.53 35.78 -23.39
C SER A 226 37.54 36.77 -22.78
N VAL A 227 38.67 36.31 -22.24
CA VAL A 227 39.68 37.18 -21.63
C VAL A 227 41.06 36.80 -22.17
N GLU A 228 41.91 37.81 -22.42
CA GLU A 228 43.36 37.73 -22.69
C GLU A 228 44.14 37.12 -21.51
N ASP A 229 43.59 36.06 -20.92
CA ASP A 229 44.03 35.49 -19.65
C ASP A 229 45.08 34.42 -19.89
N THR A 230 46.17 34.54 -19.14
CA THR A 230 47.23 33.54 -19.04
C THR A 230 46.65 32.16 -18.75
N ASN A 231 47.28 31.10 -19.28
CA ASN A 231 46.82 29.72 -19.15
C ASN A 231 46.61 29.26 -17.67
N ASN A 232 47.31 29.90 -16.73
CA ASN A 232 47.16 29.67 -15.29
C ASN A 232 45.81 30.17 -14.73
N ASN A 233 45.30 31.31 -15.20
CA ASN A 233 44.01 31.86 -14.78
C ASN A 233 42.84 30.98 -15.26
N ARG A 234 42.90 30.47 -16.49
CA ARG A 234 41.91 29.53 -17.05
C ARG A 234 41.86 28.22 -16.27
N THR A 235 43.02 27.70 -15.86
CA THR A 235 43.10 26.48 -15.04
C THR A 235 42.43 26.67 -13.68
N LYS A 236 42.69 27.80 -12.99
CA LYS A 236 42.02 28.14 -11.73
C LYS A 236 40.51 28.33 -11.89
N MET A 237 40.08 28.94 -12.99
CA MET A 237 38.65 29.11 -13.29
C MET A 237 37.96 27.76 -13.54
N MET A 238 38.62 26.86 -14.27
CA MET A 238 38.13 25.51 -14.50
C MET A 238 37.97 24.72 -13.18
N GLU A 239 38.93 24.84 -12.26
CA GLU A 239 38.83 24.25 -10.91
C GLU A 239 37.61 24.77 -10.15
N LYS A 240 37.36 26.10 -10.19
CA LYS A 240 36.17 26.71 -9.57
C LYS A 240 34.87 26.19 -10.17
N ILE A 241 34.80 26.05 -11.50
CA ILE A 241 33.64 25.49 -12.22
C ILE A 241 33.36 24.06 -11.76
N ILE A 242 34.38 23.20 -11.69
CA ILE A 242 34.23 21.81 -11.24
C ILE A 242 33.72 21.77 -9.79
N GLN A 243 34.35 22.53 -8.89
CA GLN A 243 33.95 22.57 -7.48
C GLN A 243 32.50 23.06 -7.33
N LYS A 244 32.09 24.06 -8.10
CA LYS A 244 30.72 24.58 -8.09
C LYS A 244 29.73 23.55 -8.62
N HIS A 245 30.04 22.87 -9.72
CA HIS A 245 29.19 21.80 -10.27
C HIS A 245 29.03 20.64 -9.28
N GLN A 246 30.11 20.21 -8.62
CA GLN A 246 30.06 19.20 -7.56
C GLN A 246 29.20 19.65 -6.37
N LYS A 247 29.34 20.91 -5.94
CA LYS A 247 28.53 21.51 -4.88
C LYS A 247 27.03 21.55 -5.25
N ILE A 248 26.70 21.87 -6.49
CA ILE A 248 25.32 21.84 -7.02
C ILE A 248 24.76 20.42 -6.97
N ILE A 249 25.49 19.42 -7.46
CA ILE A 249 25.08 18.00 -7.41
C ILE A 249 24.79 17.58 -5.97
N TYR A 250 25.73 17.86 -5.06
CA TYR A 250 25.60 17.52 -3.65
C TYR A 250 24.40 18.21 -2.97
N PHE A 251 24.15 19.48 -3.31
CA PHE A 251 23.01 20.23 -2.80
C PHE A 251 21.68 19.65 -3.31
N THR A 252 21.61 19.29 -4.59
CA THR A 252 20.43 18.58 -5.15
C THR A 252 20.20 17.24 -4.47
N GLU A 253 21.23 16.43 -4.24
CA GLU A 253 21.09 15.15 -3.54
C GLU A 253 20.52 15.32 -2.12
N ASN A 254 20.85 16.41 -1.43
CA ASN A 254 20.27 16.73 -0.12
C ASN A 254 18.79 17.06 -0.21
N ILE A 255 18.39 17.83 -1.22
CA ILE A 255 16.98 18.17 -1.45
C ILE A 255 16.19 16.92 -1.80
N GLU A 256 16.74 16.08 -2.66
CA GLU A 256 16.11 14.82 -3.05
C GLU A 256 15.92 13.88 -1.85
N ASN A 257 16.94 13.72 -1.01
CA ASN A 257 16.82 12.90 0.20
C ASN A 257 15.79 13.47 1.20
N LEU A 258 15.59 14.79 1.25
CA LEU A 258 14.61 15.43 2.12
C LEU A 258 13.17 15.27 1.59
N TYR A 259 12.96 15.44 0.28
CA TYR A 259 11.62 15.51 -0.31
C TYR A 259 11.12 14.22 -0.97
N THR A 260 11.97 13.22 -1.24
CA THR A 260 11.56 12.02 -1.99
C THR A 260 10.37 11.28 -1.36
N PHE A 261 10.34 11.13 -0.03
CA PHE A 261 9.22 10.50 0.68
C PHE A 261 8.03 11.45 0.89
N ILE A 262 8.28 12.76 1.00
CA ILE A 262 7.22 13.77 1.02
C ILE A 262 6.45 13.74 -0.31
N ALA A 263 7.17 13.69 -1.43
CA ALA A 263 6.58 13.55 -2.76
C ALA A 263 5.80 12.22 -2.88
N LEU A 264 6.33 11.10 -2.39
CA LEU A 264 5.59 9.83 -2.41
C LEU A 264 4.24 9.91 -1.68
N MET A 265 4.25 10.43 -0.46
CA MET A 265 3.03 10.63 0.32
C MET A 265 2.08 11.62 -0.36
N GLN A 266 2.60 12.72 -0.93
CA GLN A 266 1.80 13.73 -1.63
C GLN A 266 1.04 13.11 -2.80
N PHE A 267 1.73 12.33 -3.65
CA PHE A 267 1.10 11.72 -4.82
C PHE A 267 0.14 10.59 -4.44
N ALA A 268 0.50 9.73 -3.49
CA ALA A 268 -0.37 8.64 -3.03
C ALA A 268 -1.69 9.18 -2.47
N THR A 269 -1.62 10.20 -1.62
CA THR A 269 -2.81 10.84 -1.05
C THR A 269 -3.57 11.68 -2.07
N ASN A 270 -2.89 12.34 -3.02
CA ASN A 270 -3.57 13.11 -4.07
C ASN A 270 -4.43 12.23 -4.98
N VAL A 271 -3.96 11.03 -5.34
CA VAL A 271 -4.77 10.08 -6.14
C VAL A 271 -6.06 9.69 -5.39
N LEU A 272 -5.94 9.35 -4.10
CA LEU A 272 -7.10 9.06 -3.25
C LEU A 272 -8.06 10.27 -3.19
N MET A 273 -7.53 11.46 -2.93
CA MET A 273 -8.33 12.68 -2.84
C MET A 273 -9.08 13.02 -4.13
N ILE A 274 -8.44 12.88 -5.30
CA ILE A 274 -9.10 13.13 -6.59
C ILE A 274 -10.28 12.16 -6.79
N CYS A 275 -10.13 10.89 -6.42
CA CYS A 275 -11.22 9.92 -6.51
C CYS A 275 -12.38 10.28 -5.57
N LEU A 276 -12.08 10.64 -4.31
CA LEU A 276 -13.10 11.01 -3.32
C LEU A 276 -13.81 12.31 -3.69
N LEU A 277 -13.08 13.32 -4.13
CA LEU A 277 -13.64 14.61 -4.57
C LEU A 277 -14.45 14.49 -5.86
N GLY A 278 -14.03 13.65 -6.80
CA GLY A 278 -14.80 13.36 -8.01
C GLY A 278 -16.16 12.72 -7.68
N PHE A 279 -16.19 11.82 -6.70
CA PHE A 279 -17.44 11.24 -6.20
C PHE A 279 -18.31 12.31 -5.53
N LEU A 280 -17.75 13.12 -4.63
CA LEU A 280 -18.43 14.23 -3.94
C LEU A 280 -19.12 15.21 -4.90
N ILE A 281 -18.44 15.60 -5.98
CA ILE A 281 -18.99 16.51 -6.99
C ILE A 281 -20.19 15.87 -7.69
N ILE A 282 -20.13 14.58 -8.02
CA ILE A 282 -21.22 13.86 -8.70
C ILE A 282 -22.42 13.68 -7.76
N THR A 283 -22.20 13.28 -6.52
CA THR A 283 -23.28 13.07 -5.54
C THR A 283 -23.92 14.38 -5.07
N ALA A 284 -23.20 15.51 -5.17
CA ALA A 284 -23.77 16.82 -4.87
C ALA A 284 -24.78 17.29 -5.94
N LEU A 285 -24.73 16.75 -7.16
CA LEU A 285 -25.68 17.10 -8.23
C LEU A 285 -27.08 16.59 -7.88
N GLY A 286 -28.03 17.51 -7.69
CA GLY A 286 -29.43 17.20 -7.39
C GLY A 286 -29.86 17.47 -5.93
N ASN A 287 -28.94 17.90 -5.07
CA ASN A 287 -29.27 18.35 -3.70
C ASN A 287 -29.64 19.85 -3.67
N PRO A 288 -30.55 20.30 -2.78
CA PRO A 288 -30.91 21.72 -2.63
C PRO A 288 -29.70 22.60 -2.26
N ASP A 289 -28.74 22.05 -1.50
CA ASP A 289 -27.48 22.72 -1.12
C ASP A 289 -26.30 22.41 -2.06
N ALA A 290 -26.57 21.98 -3.30
CA ALA A 290 -25.54 21.54 -4.25
C ALA A 290 -24.43 22.58 -4.46
N THR A 291 -24.79 23.87 -4.58
CA THR A 291 -23.82 24.95 -4.87
C THR A 291 -22.76 25.08 -3.78
N GLY A 292 -23.15 25.06 -2.50
CA GLY A 292 -22.21 25.15 -1.38
C GLY A 292 -21.30 23.92 -1.29
N LYS A 293 -21.89 22.73 -1.42
CA LYS A 293 -21.20 21.44 -1.42
C LYS A 293 -20.17 21.31 -2.56
N ILE A 294 -20.53 21.76 -3.76
CA ILE A 294 -19.65 21.76 -4.94
C ILE A 294 -18.52 22.79 -4.77
N MET A 295 -18.81 24.01 -4.32
CA MET A 295 -17.79 25.05 -4.14
C MET A 295 -16.74 24.65 -3.10
N ARG A 296 -17.17 24.02 -2.01
CA ARG A 296 -16.30 23.46 -0.96
C ARG A 296 -15.38 22.36 -1.50
N SER A 297 -15.94 21.42 -2.26
CA SER A 297 -15.20 20.33 -2.91
C SER A 297 -14.20 20.86 -3.96
N LEU A 298 -14.59 21.85 -4.77
CA LEU A 298 -13.73 22.45 -5.79
C LEU A 298 -12.55 23.22 -5.18
N SER A 299 -12.75 23.86 -4.03
CA SER A 299 -11.70 24.57 -3.31
C SER A 299 -10.62 23.60 -2.81
N LEU A 300 -11.02 22.48 -2.18
CA LEU A 300 -10.09 21.43 -1.74
C LEU A 300 -9.37 20.75 -2.91
N TYR A 301 -10.09 20.50 -4.01
CA TYR A 301 -9.52 19.95 -5.22
C TYR A 301 -8.43 20.86 -5.79
N SER A 302 -8.70 22.17 -5.88
CA SER A 302 -7.78 23.15 -6.44
C SER A 302 -6.48 23.23 -5.63
N VAL A 303 -6.58 23.33 -4.30
CA VAL A 303 -5.40 23.36 -3.42
C VAL A 303 -4.55 22.11 -3.58
N THR A 304 -5.16 20.91 -3.49
CA THR A 304 -4.39 19.66 -3.55
C THR A 304 -3.69 19.45 -4.89
N ASN A 305 -4.31 19.89 -5.99
CA ASN A 305 -3.69 19.84 -7.31
C ASN A 305 -2.57 20.86 -7.47
N VAL A 306 -2.72 22.08 -6.96
CA VAL A 306 -1.65 23.09 -6.95
C VAL A 306 -0.43 22.57 -6.19
N GLU A 307 -0.62 21.94 -5.04
CA GLU A 307 0.49 21.32 -4.31
C GLU A 307 1.21 20.27 -5.14
N THR A 308 0.49 19.37 -5.81
CA THR A 308 1.10 18.33 -6.64
C THR A 308 1.80 18.92 -7.87
N PHE A 309 1.22 19.97 -8.47
CA PHE A 309 1.82 20.72 -9.57
C PHE A 309 3.15 21.33 -9.16
N ILE A 310 3.26 21.91 -7.96
CA ILE A 310 4.50 22.50 -7.44
C ILE A 310 5.66 21.49 -7.44
N PHE A 311 5.42 20.25 -6.98
CA PHE A 311 6.45 19.21 -7.00
C PHE A 311 6.89 18.86 -8.42
N CYS A 312 5.94 18.69 -9.35
CA CYS A 312 6.25 18.39 -10.75
C CYS A 312 6.97 19.54 -11.45
N TYR A 313 6.57 20.79 -11.19
CA TYR A 313 7.21 21.97 -11.72
C TYR A 313 8.65 22.09 -11.21
N ALA A 314 8.88 21.86 -9.90
CA ALA A 314 10.23 21.86 -9.33
C ALA A 314 11.13 20.81 -10.01
N GLY A 315 10.64 19.59 -10.18
CA GLY A 315 11.38 18.53 -10.86
C GLY A 315 11.69 18.85 -12.32
N GLU A 316 10.70 19.32 -13.09
CA GLU A 316 10.84 19.71 -14.49
C GLU A 316 11.82 20.88 -14.66
N TYR A 317 11.69 21.92 -13.83
CA TYR A 317 12.57 23.07 -13.84
C TYR A 317 14.03 22.65 -13.59
N LEU A 318 14.27 21.78 -12.61
CA LEU A 318 15.61 21.29 -12.31
C LEU A 318 16.20 20.45 -13.45
N ILE A 319 15.40 19.57 -14.05
CA ILE A 319 15.80 18.79 -15.23
C ILE A 319 16.24 19.70 -16.37
N ASN A 320 15.46 20.74 -16.67
CA ASN A 320 15.75 21.65 -17.77
C ASN A 320 16.97 22.53 -17.48
N LYS A 321 17.11 23.04 -16.25
CA LYS A 321 18.34 23.75 -15.83
C LYS A 321 19.58 22.84 -15.87
N SER A 322 19.47 21.59 -15.44
CA SER A 322 20.58 20.63 -15.50
C SER A 322 21.08 20.37 -16.92
N LYS A 323 20.20 20.35 -17.92
CA LYS A 323 20.60 20.21 -19.34
C LYS A 323 21.38 21.41 -19.85
N ALA A 324 21.06 22.61 -19.36
CA ALA A 324 21.72 23.84 -19.79
C ALA A 324 23.23 23.86 -19.48
N ILE A 325 23.69 23.15 -18.45
CA ILE A 325 25.13 23.02 -18.14
C ILE A 325 25.89 22.36 -19.31
N GLY A 326 25.31 21.31 -19.90
CA GLY A 326 25.92 20.60 -21.02
C GLY A 326 25.99 21.47 -22.28
N TYR A 327 24.93 22.21 -22.57
CA TYR A 327 24.89 23.14 -23.69
C TYR A 327 25.87 24.31 -23.48
N ALA A 328 25.86 24.95 -22.32
CA ALA A 328 26.79 26.03 -22.02
C ALA A 328 28.26 25.58 -22.09
N ALA A 329 28.57 24.34 -21.69
CA ALA A 329 29.90 23.77 -21.86
C ALA A 329 30.24 23.54 -23.35
N TYR A 330 29.29 23.02 -24.14
CA TYR A 330 29.48 22.79 -25.58
C TYR A 330 29.64 24.09 -26.37
N ASP A 331 28.92 25.15 -26.00
CA ASP A 331 28.92 26.45 -26.67
C ASP A 331 30.15 27.31 -26.36
N THR A 332 31.06 26.82 -25.52
CA THR A 332 32.37 27.47 -25.32
C THR A 332 33.23 27.34 -26.58
N ALA A 333 34.20 28.24 -26.78
CA ALA A 333 35.19 28.13 -27.86
C ALA A 333 36.27 27.06 -27.53
N TRP A 334 35.82 25.83 -27.29
CA TRP A 334 36.64 24.69 -26.86
C TRP A 334 37.67 24.26 -27.90
N TYR A 335 37.46 24.62 -29.17
CA TYR A 335 38.40 24.38 -30.26
C TYR A 335 39.65 25.28 -30.19
N ASP A 336 39.59 26.38 -29.44
CA ASP A 336 40.71 27.30 -29.17
C ASP A 336 41.39 27.03 -27.81
N MET A 337 40.96 25.99 -27.08
CA MET A 337 41.50 25.63 -25.76
C MET A 337 42.63 24.59 -25.85
N GLU A 338 43.45 24.51 -24.80
CA GLU A 338 44.48 23.47 -24.73
C GLU A 338 43.87 22.06 -24.57
N PRO A 339 44.50 21.00 -25.11
CA PRO A 339 43.96 19.64 -25.03
C PRO A 339 43.60 19.16 -23.62
N LYS A 340 44.33 19.63 -22.60
CA LYS A 340 44.05 19.32 -21.19
C LYS A 340 42.72 19.93 -20.74
N GLN A 341 42.41 21.16 -21.16
CA GLN A 341 41.16 21.86 -20.85
C GLN A 341 39.98 21.25 -21.62
N CYS A 342 40.16 20.88 -22.89
CA CYS A 342 39.13 20.20 -23.68
C CYS A 342 38.70 18.87 -23.03
N ARG A 343 39.65 18.09 -22.48
CA ARG A 343 39.34 16.84 -21.75
C ARG A 343 38.49 17.08 -20.51
N ILE A 344 38.73 18.16 -19.78
CA ILE A 344 37.95 18.52 -18.59
C ILE A 344 36.53 18.91 -18.98
N LEU A 345 36.39 19.73 -20.02
CA LEU A 345 35.09 20.14 -20.54
C LEU A 345 34.26 18.94 -21.01
N LEU A 346 34.90 17.96 -21.66
CA LEU A 346 34.28 16.69 -22.03
C LEU A 346 33.71 15.95 -20.80
N PHE A 347 34.43 15.92 -19.68
CA PHE A 347 33.90 15.33 -18.44
C PHE A 347 32.69 16.08 -17.89
N ILE A 348 32.66 17.41 -17.99
CA ILE A 348 31.51 18.24 -17.60
C ILE A 348 30.30 17.89 -18.49
N ILE A 349 30.49 17.82 -19.80
CA ILE A 349 29.44 17.44 -20.77
C ILE A 349 28.94 16.03 -20.46
N LEU A 350 29.82 15.03 -20.34
CA LEU A 350 29.44 13.65 -20.02
C LEU A 350 28.69 13.56 -18.68
N ARG A 351 29.13 14.29 -17.66
CA ARG A 351 28.43 14.32 -16.36
C ARG A 351 27.06 14.97 -16.49
N SER A 352 26.91 16.04 -17.27
CA SER A 352 25.65 16.76 -17.45
C SER A 352 24.55 15.92 -18.14
N GLN A 353 24.94 14.90 -18.92
CA GLN A 353 23.99 13.95 -19.54
C GLN A 353 23.20 13.15 -18.48
N LYS A 354 23.78 12.94 -17.30
CA LYS A 354 23.05 12.44 -16.12
C LYS A 354 22.38 13.61 -15.41
N GLN A 355 21.16 13.93 -15.83
CA GLN A 355 20.38 15.06 -15.34
C GLN A 355 20.16 14.99 -13.82
N LEU A 356 20.12 16.17 -13.20
CA LEU A 356 19.68 16.34 -11.81
C LEU A 356 18.16 16.16 -11.74
N THR A 357 17.70 15.11 -11.05
CA THR A 357 16.27 14.79 -10.93
C THR A 357 15.83 14.75 -9.48
N LEU A 358 14.56 15.10 -9.27
CA LEU A 358 13.84 14.83 -8.02
C LEU A 358 12.88 13.66 -8.25
N THR A 359 12.67 12.79 -7.26
CA THR A 359 11.89 11.56 -7.44
C THR A 359 10.78 11.38 -6.41
N ILE A 360 9.77 10.61 -6.81
CA ILE A 360 8.69 10.13 -5.95
C ILE A 360 9.16 8.81 -5.32
N GLY A 361 9.66 8.84 -4.09
CA GLY A 361 10.07 7.66 -3.33
C GLY A 361 11.12 6.77 -3.99
N LYS A 362 12.01 7.35 -4.83
CA LYS A 362 12.97 6.64 -5.69
C LYS A 362 12.33 5.69 -6.72
N LEU A 363 11.04 5.87 -7.02
CA LEU A 363 10.31 5.06 -7.99
C LEU A 363 10.32 5.70 -9.37
N MET A 364 10.12 7.02 -9.44
CA MET A 364 10.00 7.77 -10.69
C MET A 364 10.38 9.23 -10.52
N ASP A 365 10.87 9.86 -11.59
CA ASP A 365 11.20 11.28 -11.61
C ASP A 365 9.93 12.16 -11.60
N LEU A 366 10.01 13.28 -10.89
CA LEU A 366 9.02 14.37 -10.90
C LEU A 366 9.12 15.16 -12.20
N SER A 367 8.03 15.22 -12.97
CA SER A 367 7.98 15.98 -14.24
C SER A 367 6.56 16.46 -14.56
N LEU A 368 6.42 17.48 -15.41
CA LEU A 368 5.10 18.00 -15.81
C LEU A 368 4.28 16.95 -16.59
N GLN A 369 4.96 16.10 -17.35
CA GLN A 369 4.31 14.95 -18.01
C GLN A 369 3.64 14.01 -16.98
N ARG A 370 4.24 13.84 -15.80
CA ARG A 370 3.64 13.04 -14.73
C ARG A 370 2.42 13.71 -14.13
N PHE A 371 2.46 15.01 -13.91
CA PHE A 371 1.29 15.77 -13.47
C PHE A 371 0.11 15.57 -14.43
N ALA A 372 0.32 15.74 -15.74
CA ALA A 372 -0.70 15.51 -16.76
C ALA A 372 -1.17 14.04 -16.84
N SER A 373 -0.32 13.08 -16.44
CA SER A 373 -0.75 11.68 -16.34
C SER A 373 -1.59 11.38 -15.11
N VAL A 374 -1.38 12.08 -13.99
CA VAL A 374 -2.19 11.92 -12.76
C VAL A 374 -3.62 12.40 -12.99
N THR A 375 -3.80 13.48 -13.76
CA THR A 375 -5.13 13.96 -14.16
C THR A 375 -5.82 13.03 -15.19
N ASN A 376 -5.08 12.11 -15.81
CA ASN A 376 -5.60 11.13 -16.75
C ASN A 376 -5.37 9.69 -16.24
N THR A 377 -6.32 9.18 -15.45
CA THR A 377 -6.26 7.85 -14.81
C THR A 377 -5.89 6.70 -15.74
N ARG A 378 -6.31 6.74 -17.02
CA ARG A 378 -5.91 5.75 -18.04
C ARG A 378 -4.42 5.80 -18.36
N VAL A 379 -3.84 7.01 -18.45
CA VAL A 379 -2.41 7.22 -18.70
C VAL A 379 -1.57 6.94 -17.46
N LEU A 380 -2.04 7.28 -16.25
CA LEU A 380 -1.39 6.87 -15.00
C LEU A 380 -1.29 5.34 -14.89
N MET A 381 -2.39 4.62 -15.08
CA MET A 381 -2.37 3.15 -15.07
C MET A 381 -1.48 2.58 -16.18
N LYS A 382 -1.47 3.19 -17.37
CA LYS A 382 -0.57 2.79 -18.46
C LYS A 382 0.90 3.05 -18.11
N ASN A 383 1.22 4.17 -17.48
CA ASN A 383 2.59 4.55 -17.08
C ASN A 383 3.11 3.73 -15.89
N ILE A 384 2.26 3.46 -14.90
CA ILE A 384 2.56 2.51 -13.81
C ILE A 384 2.78 1.11 -14.40
N LYS A 385 1.94 0.68 -15.35
CA LYS A 385 2.15 -0.59 -16.09
C LYS A 385 3.45 -0.60 -16.91
N VAL A 386 3.86 0.53 -17.50
CA VAL A 386 5.12 0.63 -18.28
C VAL A 386 6.35 0.67 -17.37
N ILE A 387 6.29 1.28 -16.19
CA ILE A 387 7.39 1.31 -15.21
C ILE A 387 7.51 -0.04 -14.48
N ALA A 388 6.39 -0.71 -14.21
CA ALA A 388 6.37 -2.08 -13.69
C ALA A 388 7.11 -3.07 -14.62
N ARG A 389 7.28 -2.78 -15.92
CA ARG A 389 7.98 -3.66 -16.86
C ARG A 389 9.50 -3.81 -16.66
N LYS A 390 10.11 -3.15 -15.66
CA LYS A 390 11.56 -3.28 -15.37
C LYS A 390 11.91 -4.23 -14.20
N SER A 391 10.93 -4.91 -13.60
CA SER A 391 11.15 -5.82 -12.48
C SER A 391 10.13 -6.95 -12.51
N THR A 392 10.55 -8.18 -12.21
CA THR A 392 9.64 -9.33 -12.04
C THR A 392 8.79 -9.20 -10.78
N ILE A 393 9.24 -8.43 -9.78
CA ILE A 393 8.52 -8.20 -8.53
C ILE A 393 7.67 -6.93 -8.66
N ASN A 394 6.36 -7.05 -8.44
CA ASN A 394 5.42 -5.93 -8.46
C ASN A 394 5.73 -4.93 -7.33
N CYS A 395 5.43 -3.65 -7.57
CA CYS A 395 5.51 -2.56 -6.59
C CYS A 395 4.74 -2.86 -5.29
N MET A 396 3.57 -3.49 -5.37
CA MET A 396 2.77 -3.81 -4.18
C MET A 396 3.46 -4.88 -3.31
N VAL A 397 3.99 -5.94 -3.93
CA VAL A 397 4.80 -6.97 -3.24
C VAL A 397 6.04 -6.33 -2.63
N LYS A 398 6.74 -5.47 -3.37
CA LYS A 398 7.91 -4.74 -2.87
C LYS A 398 7.57 -3.89 -1.64
N TYR A 399 6.47 -3.12 -1.69
CA TYR A 399 6.02 -2.29 -0.57
C TYR A 399 5.72 -3.13 0.67
N LEU A 400 4.98 -4.23 0.51
CA LEU A 400 4.66 -5.11 1.64
C LEU A 400 5.92 -5.77 2.20
N LEU A 401 6.88 -6.20 1.37
CA LEU A 401 8.18 -6.72 1.85
C LEU A 401 9.00 -5.65 2.60
N ILE A 402 8.89 -4.37 2.25
CA ILE A 402 9.49 -3.26 3.03
C ILE A 402 8.80 -3.15 4.39
N LEU A 403 7.47 -3.19 4.42
CA LEU A 403 6.68 -3.10 5.65
C LEU A 403 6.99 -4.24 6.63
N TYR A 404 7.25 -5.44 6.12
CA TYR A 404 7.68 -6.60 6.91
C TYR A 404 9.18 -6.61 7.26
N GLY A 405 9.94 -5.58 6.87
CA GLY A 405 11.38 -5.49 7.13
C GLY A 405 12.22 -6.54 6.38
N ILE A 406 11.69 -7.14 5.32
CA ILE A 406 12.34 -8.18 4.51
C ILE A 406 13.17 -7.54 3.37
N TRP A 407 12.70 -6.46 2.77
CA TRP A 407 13.35 -5.83 1.61
C TRP A 407 14.73 -5.20 1.94
N PRO A 408 15.77 -5.42 1.12
CA PRO A 408 17.13 -4.93 1.40
C PRO A 408 17.26 -3.40 1.41
N ASN A 409 18.23 -2.91 2.18
CA ASN A 409 18.68 -1.50 2.20
C ASN A 409 17.59 -0.47 2.56
N THR A 410 16.67 -0.85 3.43
CA THR A 410 15.61 0.04 3.92
C THR A 410 15.97 0.63 5.29
N LEU A 411 15.91 1.96 5.41
CA LEU A 411 16.21 2.69 6.65
C LEU A 411 15.25 2.34 7.80
N CYS A 412 14.02 1.91 7.48
CA CYS A 412 12.97 1.52 8.43
C CYS A 412 13.00 0.00 8.77
N ALA A 413 13.95 -0.78 8.25
CA ALA A 413 13.95 -2.23 8.41
C ALA A 413 13.92 -2.66 9.89
N LEU A 414 14.74 -2.03 10.73
CA LEU A 414 14.87 -2.41 12.14
C LEU A 414 13.58 -2.11 12.92
N SER A 415 12.97 -0.95 12.70
CA SER A 415 11.69 -0.59 13.34
C SER A 415 10.55 -1.50 12.88
N CYS A 416 10.48 -1.84 11.59
CA CYS A 416 9.52 -2.83 11.08
C CYS A 416 9.71 -4.21 11.72
N LYS A 417 10.96 -4.66 11.86
CA LYS A 417 11.28 -5.95 12.51
C LYS A 417 10.83 -5.99 13.96
N VAL A 418 11.13 -4.94 14.72
CA VAL A 418 10.72 -4.82 16.12
C VAL A 418 9.19 -4.78 16.24
N PHE A 419 8.52 -3.93 15.43
CA PHE A 419 7.07 -3.82 15.42
C PHE A 419 6.39 -5.19 15.19
N TRP A 420 6.79 -5.91 14.14
CA TRP A 420 6.19 -7.21 13.80
C TRP A 420 6.53 -8.32 14.80
N SER A 421 7.73 -8.28 15.40
CA SER A 421 8.10 -9.25 16.45
C SER A 421 7.23 -9.06 17.69
N VAL A 422 7.05 -7.81 18.12
CA VAL A 422 6.28 -7.47 19.31
C VAL A 422 4.78 -7.70 19.06
N SER A 423 4.24 -7.25 17.93
CA SER A 423 2.81 -7.39 17.65
C SER A 423 2.37 -8.85 17.54
N LEU A 424 3.11 -9.69 16.81
CA LEU A 424 2.80 -11.12 16.67
C LEU A 424 2.99 -11.88 17.99
N ALA A 425 3.99 -11.52 18.80
CA ALA A 425 4.18 -12.12 20.12
C ALA A 425 3.02 -11.79 21.07
N ILE A 426 2.58 -10.53 21.13
CA ILE A 426 1.43 -10.12 21.96
C ILE A 426 0.17 -10.90 21.57
N ILE A 427 -0.12 -11.03 20.27
CA ILE A 427 -1.30 -11.75 19.79
C ILE A 427 -1.24 -13.24 20.15
N GLN A 428 -0.06 -13.86 20.01
CA GLN A 428 0.11 -15.26 20.39
C GLN A 428 -0.08 -15.48 21.89
N VAL A 429 0.39 -14.54 22.73
CA VAL A 429 0.14 -14.59 24.18
C VAL A 429 -1.35 -14.54 24.49
N TYR A 430 -2.12 -13.69 23.83
CA TYR A 430 -3.58 -13.60 24.04
C TYR A 430 -4.33 -14.83 23.54
N HIS A 431 -3.91 -15.46 22.45
CA HIS A 431 -4.46 -16.75 22.01
C HIS A 431 -4.12 -17.87 23.01
N CYS A 432 -2.87 -17.94 23.49
CA CYS A 432 -2.47 -18.93 24.49
C CYS A 432 -3.28 -18.78 25.79
N ARG A 433 -3.54 -17.53 26.21
CA ARG A 433 -4.38 -17.27 27.38
C ARG A 433 -5.80 -17.77 27.17
N TYR A 434 -6.42 -17.44 26.03
CA TYR A 434 -7.76 -17.92 25.69
C TYR A 434 -7.83 -19.46 25.69
N LEU A 435 -6.84 -20.12 25.06
CA LEU A 435 -6.74 -21.58 25.03
C LEU A 435 -6.65 -22.18 26.44
N LEU A 436 -5.86 -21.57 27.34
CA LEU A 436 -5.71 -22.06 28.73
C LEU A 436 -6.99 -21.89 29.55
N VAL A 437 -7.69 -20.78 29.39
CA VAL A 437 -8.94 -20.49 30.13
C VAL A 437 -10.09 -21.37 29.64
N HIS A 438 -10.17 -21.61 28.32
CA HIS A 438 -11.26 -22.37 27.70
C HIS A 438 -10.93 -23.85 27.43
N PHE A 439 -9.76 -24.34 27.85
CA PHE A 439 -9.33 -25.73 27.62
C PHE A 439 -10.32 -26.78 28.17
N TYR A 440 -10.98 -26.47 29.29
CA TYR A 440 -11.96 -27.34 29.95
C TYR A 440 -13.42 -26.97 29.63
N SER A 441 -13.66 -26.04 28.70
CA SER A 441 -15.02 -25.68 28.29
C SER A 441 -15.59 -26.70 27.30
N ASN A 442 -16.91 -26.95 27.37
CA ASN A 442 -17.58 -27.99 26.57
C ASN A 442 -17.78 -27.65 25.08
N ASP A 443 -17.38 -26.46 24.60
CA ASP A 443 -17.54 -26.07 23.18
C ASP A 443 -16.25 -26.27 22.38
N VAL A 444 -16.07 -27.50 21.88
CA VAL A 444 -14.92 -27.90 21.04
C VAL A 444 -14.77 -27.01 19.79
N PHE A 445 -15.86 -26.45 19.26
CA PHE A 445 -15.82 -25.63 18.05
C PHE A 445 -15.12 -24.28 18.28
N ASP A 446 -15.35 -23.66 19.44
CA ASP A 446 -14.70 -22.40 19.80
C ASP A 446 -13.19 -22.59 20.01
N LEU A 447 -12.81 -23.74 20.59
CA LEU A 447 -11.41 -24.13 20.74
C LEU A 447 -10.75 -24.36 19.37
N MET A 448 -11.43 -25.03 18.44
CA MET A 448 -10.93 -25.23 17.06
C MET A 448 -10.77 -23.94 16.27
N ASP A 449 -11.71 -22.99 16.42
CA ASP A 449 -11.61 -21.65 15.79
C ASP A 449 -10.36 -20.91 16.31
N CYS A 450 -10.13 -20.89 17.63
CA CYS A 450 -8.93 -20.33 18.24
C CYS A 450 -7.62 -21.01 17.76
N PHE A 451 -7.60 -22.35 17.69
CA PHE A 451 -6.44 -23.08 17.18
C PHE A 451 -6.14 -22.76 15.71
N SER A 452 -7.17 -22.58 14.89
CA SER A 452 -7.02 -22.26 13.46
C SER A 452 -6.31 -20.92 13.23
N THR A 453 -6.70 -19.89 13.98
CA THR A 453 -6.11 -18.54 13.91
C THR A 453 -4.73 -18.52 14.55
N PHE A 454 -4.55 -19.20 15.69
CA PHE A 454 -3.26 -19.35 16.37
C PHE A 454 -2.19 -19.97 15.45
N ILE A 455 -2.52 -21.08 14.77
CA ILE A 455 -1.64 -21.73 13.79
C ILE A 455 -1.33 -20.78 12.63
N GLY A 456 -2.30 -19.99 12.18
CA GLY A 456 -2.11 -18.97 11.14
C GLY A 456 -1.05 -17.92 11.52
N PHE A 457 -1.16 -17.35 12.72
CA PHE A 457 -0.20 -16.36 13.22
C PHE A 457 1.20 -16.96 13.47
N ILE A 458 1.29 -18.20 13.98
CA ILE A 458 2.57 -18.90 14.15
C ILE A 458 3.26 -19.13 12.79
N LYS A 459 2.52 -19.57 11.77
CA LYS A 459 3.06 -19.77 10.42
C LYS A 459 3.65 -18.47 9.86
N LEU A 460 2.95 -17.34 10.03
CA LEU A 460 3.43 -16.04 9.58
C LEU A 460 4.71 -15.64 10.33
N PHE A 461 4.69 -15.74 11.66
CA PHE A 461 5.84 -15.42 12.52
C PHE A 461 7.08 -16.20 12.12
N PHE A 462 6.94 -17.52 11.93
CA PHE A 462 8.03 -18.39 11.49
C PHE A 462 8.57 -17.97 10.11
N LYS A 463 7.70 -17.72 9.12
CA LYS A 463 8.12 -17.28 7.79
C LYS A 463 8.92 -15.98 7.84
N ILE A 464 8.42 -14.97 8.55
CA ILE A 464 9.07 -13.66 8.68
C ILE A 464 10.47 -13.82 9.31
N ILE A 465 10.59 -14.58 10.41
CA ILE A 465 11.88 -14.85 11.06
C ILE A 465 12.86 -15.56 10.13
N VAL A 466 12.39 -16.55 9.37
CA VAL A 466 13.23 -17.26 8.39
C VAL A 466 13.74 -16.31 7.31
N PHE A 467 12.90 -15.40 6.81
CA PHE A 467 13.34 -14.38 5.85
C PHE A 467 14.35 -13.40 6.44
N TRP A 468 14.18 -13.00 7.71
CA TRP A 468 15.15 -12.14 8.39
C TRP A 468 16.47 -12.85 8.65
N TRP A 469 16.45 -14.12 9.03
CA TRP A 469 17.65 -14.93 9.23
C TRP A 469 18.38 -15.13 7.89
N LYS A 470 17.65 -15.59 6.86
CA LYS A 470 18.22 -15.94 5.55
C LYS A 470 18.26 -14.75 4.58
N GLN A 471 18.27 -13.53 5.11
CA GLN A 471 18.20 -12.28 4.32
C GLN A 471 19.33 -12.18 3.28
N GLU A 472 20.52 -12.68 3.57
CA GLU A 472 21.64 -12.70 2.62
C GLU A 472 21.36 -13.56 1.38
N ILE A 473 20.70 -14.72 1.56
CA ILE A 473 20.30 -15.59 0.45
C ILE A 473 19.26 -14.87 -0.40
N PHE A 474 18.26 -14.25 0.23
CA PHE A 474 17.24 -13.47 -0.47
C PHE A 474 17.84 -12.31 -1.28
N ASN A 475 18.81 -11.59 -0.72
CA ASN A 475 19.50 -10.51 -1.42
C ASN A 475 20.30 -11.01 -2.63
N ARG A 476 20.93 -12.19 -2.53
CA ARG A 476 21.60 -12.84 -3.66
C ARG A 476 20.62 -13.22 -4.77
N ILE A 477 19.44 -13.73 -4.43
CA ILE A 477 18.38 -14.03 -5.40
C ILE A 477 17.95 -12.75 -6.13
N LEU A 478 17.65 -11.67 -5.40
CA LEU A 478 17.28 -10.38 -6.01
C LEU A 478 18.38 -9.82 -6.91
N LYS A 479 19.65 -9.98 -6.51
CA LYS A 479 20.80 -9.57 -7.32
C LYS A 479 20.89 -10.38 -8.62
N SER A 480 20.77 -11.70 -8.54
CA SER A 480 20.74 -12.60 -9.71
C SER A 480 19.62 -12.21 -10.68
N MET A 481 18.41 -11.99 -10.16
CA MET A 481 17.28 -11.54 -11.00
C MET A 481 17.60 -10.21 -11.70
N THR A 482 18.26 -9.27 -11.01
CA THR A 482 18.63 -7.98 -11.60
C THR A 482 19.70 -8.13 -12.69
N GLU A 483 20.60 -9.10 -12.55
CA GLU A 483 21.60 -9.45 -13.56
C GLU A 483 20.92 -10.10 -14.78
N ASP A 484 20.01 -11.06 -14.59
CA ASP A 484 19.23 -11.69 -15.68
C ASP A 484 18.46 -10.66 -16.52
N TRP A 485 17.86 -9.65 -15.86
CA TRP A 485 17.19 -8.54 -16.55
C TRP A 485 18.12 -7.68 -17.39
N LYS A 486 19.39 -7.53 -16.97
CA LYS A 486 20.40 -6.80 -17.74
C LYS A 486 20.85 -7.62 -18.95
N ASP A 487 21.00 -8.93 -18.79
CA ASP A 487 21.40 -9.82 -19.88
C ASP A 487 20.31 -9.86 -20.96
N CYS A 488 19.04 -9.95 -20.56
CA CYS A 488 17.89 -9.89 -21.48
C CYS A 488 17.78 -8.54 -22.21
N ALA A 489 18.43 -7.47 -21.74
CA ALA A 489 18.37 -6.16 -22.37
C ALA A 489 19.07 -6.09 -23.72
N ASN A 490 19.93 -7.06 -24.03
CA ASN A 490 20.69 -7.11 -25.27
C ASN A 490 19.95 -7.82 -26.41
N ASN A 491 18.81 -8.48 -26.14
CA ASN A 491 18.05 -9.25 -27.12
C ASN A 491 16.53 -8.98 -27.01
N ASP A 492 15.93 -8.42 -28.05
CA ASP A 492 14.51 -8.07 -28.09
C ASP A 492 13.54 -9.25 -27.85
N ILE A 493 13.95 -10.47 -28.22
CA ILE A 493 13.14 -11.68 -28.00
C ILE A 493 13.16 -12.06 -26.51
N GLU A 494 14.33 -12.03 -25.88
CA GLU A 494 14.52 -12.30 -24.47
C GLU A 494 13.84 -11.24 -23.60
N MET A 495 14.00 -9.95 -23.96
CA MET A 495 13.32 -8.84 -23.30
C MET A 495 11.79 -8.98 -23.36
N ARG A 496 11.21 -9.35 -24.52
CA ARG A 496 9.77 -9.58 -24.64
C ARG A 496 9.28 -10.72 -23.74
N LYS A 497 10.06 -11.81 -23.66
CA LYS A 497 9.72 -12.95 -22.80
C LYS A 497 9.80 -12.57 -21.32
N ALA A 498 10.88 -11.90 -20.90
CA ALA A 498 11.05 -11.39 -19.54
C ALA A 498 9.90 -10.45 -19.13
N ILE A 499 9.49 -9.53 -20.01
CA ILE A 499 8.35 -8.63 -19.79
C ILE A 499 7.03 -9.40 -19.64
N SER A 500 6.81 -10.44 -20.45
CA SER A 500 5.61 -11.28 -20.37
C SER A 500 5.52 -11.98 -19.01
N ASN A 501 6.65 -12.49 -18.52
CA ASN A 501 6.76 -13.16 -17.22
C ASN A 501 6.55 -12.20 -16.05
N ALA A 502 7.11 -11.00 -16.14
CA ALA A 502 6.89 -9.95 -15.15
C ALA A 502 5.40 -9.60 -15.03
N ASN A 503 4.72 -9.44 -16.17
CA ASN A 503 3.29 -9.14 -16.16
C ASN A 503 2.49 -10.27 -15.52
N LEU A 504 2.77 -11.53 -15.87
CA LEU A 504 2.13 -12.68 -15.26
C LEU A 504 2.35 -12.71 -13.74
N SER A 505 3.60 -12.55 -13.30
CA SER A 505 3.97 -12.45 -11.89
C SER A 505 3.13 -11.38 -11.17
N HIS A 506 2.98 -10.21 -11.78
CA HIS A 506 2.21 -9.11 -11.19
C HIS A 506 0.72 -9.43 -11.06
N TYR A 507 0.12 -10.06 -12.07
CA TYR A 507 -1.27 -10.50 -12.01
C TYR A 507 -1.49 -11.54 -10.90
N ILE A 508 -0.61 -12.53 -10.83
CA ILE A 508 -0.67 -13.59 -9.82
C ILE A 508 -0.53 -13.01 -8.41
N ALA A 509 0.46 -12.14 -8.19
CA ALA A 509 0.68 -11.52 -6.90
C ALA A 509 -0.52 -10.67 -6.45
N ASN A 510 -1.09 -9.88 -7.36
CA ASN A 510 -2.27 -9.06 -7.06
C ASN A 510 -3.51 -9.93 -6.79
N ALA A 511 -3.69 -11.03 -7.53
CA ALA A 511 -4.80 -11.96 -7.33
C ALA A 511 -4.72 -12.64 -5.97
N ILE A 512 -3.53 -13.09 -5.55
CA ILE A 512 -3.32 -13.69 -4.23
C ILE A 512 -3.63 -12.67 -3.13
N ILE A 513 -3.09 -11.46 -3.22
CA ILE A 513 -3.30 -10.44 -2.18
C ILE A 513 -4.77 -9.98 -2.15
N GLY A 514 -5.42 -9.85 -3.31
CA GLY A 514 -6.85 -9.59 -3.40
C GLY A 514 -7.68 -10.69 -2.73
N LEU A 515 -7.38 -11.96 -2.99
CA LEU A 515 -8.07 -13.09 -2.37
C LEU A 515 -7.90 -13.09 -0.84
N HIS A 516 -6.68 -12.85 -0.35
CA HIS A 516 -6.41 -12.71 1.09
C HIS A 516 -7.17 -11.56 1.74
N THR A 517 -7.42 -10.47 1.00
CA THR A 517 -8.22 -9.32 1.47
C THR A 517 -9.70 -9.71 1.57
N VAL A 518 -10.24 -10.32 0.51
CA VAL A 518 -11.64 -10.76 0.44
C VAL A 518 -11.92 -11.81 1.52
N ALA A 519 -11.03 -12.77 1.73
CA ALA A 519 -11.17 -13.79 2.76
C ALA A 519 -11.27 -13.19 4.18
N VAL A 520 -10.46 -12.18 4.51
CA VAL A 520 -10.52 -11.51 5.83
C VAL A 520 -11.81 -10.74 6.00
N LEU A 521 -12.28 -10.04 4.95
CA LEU A 521 -13.56 -9.35 4.98
C LEU A 521 -14.70 -10.33 5.24
N PHE A 522 -14.78 -11.45 4.52
CA PHE A 522 -15.80 -12.48 4.76
C PHE A 522 -15.69 -13.14 6.13
N TYR A 523 -14.48 -13.32 6.67
CA TYR A 523 -14.28 -13.88 8.00
C TYR A 523 -14.84 -12.96 9.11
N GLY A 524 -14.63 -11.64 8.99
CA GLY A 524 -15.03 -10.65 9.99
C GLY A 524 -16.41 -10.00 9.81
N ILE A 525 -17.01 -10.05 8.61
CA ILE A 525 -18.23 -9.28 8.29
C ILE A 525 -19.44 -9.62 9.19
N GLY A 526 -19.60 -10.89 9.56
CA GLY A 526 -20.68 -11.34 10.44
C GLY A 526 -20.61 -10.70 11.84
N ILE A 527 -19.40 -10.60 12.42
CA ILE A 527 -19.19 -10.00 13.74
C ILE A 527 -19.23 -8.48 13.67
N ILE A 528 -18.69 -7.88 12.61
CA ILE A 528 -18.69 -6.42 12.42
C ILE A 528 -20.11 -5.88 12.24
N LEU A 529 -20.98 -6.63 11.56
CA LEU A 529 -22.39 -6.26 11.36
C LEU A 529 -23.27 -6.56 12.57
N ASN A 530 -22.81 -7.37 13.53
CA ASN A 530 -23.61 -7.75 14.68
C ASN A 530 -23.61 -6.63 15.75
N ASN A 531 -24.78 -6.07 16.03
CA ASN A 531 -24.96 -5.08 17.10
C ASN A 531 -25.14 -5.80 18.44
N VAL A 532 -24.05 -5.97 19.19
CA VAL A 532 -24.07 -6.58 20.53
C VAL A 532 -24.42 -5.52 21.57
N ASP A 533 -25.34 -5.86 22.48
CA ASP A 533 -25.63 -5.10 23.69
C ASP A 533 -24.66 -5.51 24.81
N LEU A 534 -23.78 -4.60 25.21
CA LEU A 534 -22.75 -4.84 26.25
C LEU A 534 -23.29 -4.70 27.68
N THR A 535 -24.56 -4.33 27.87
CA THR A 535 -25.18 -4.26 29.20
C THR A 535 -25.61 -5.63 29.73
N ASP A 536 -25.71 -6.62 28.85
CA ASP A 536 -26.02 -8.00 29.20
C ASP A 536 -24.75 -8.79 29.55
N THR A 537 -24.49 -8.95 30.85
CA THR A 537 -23.35 -9.72 31.37
C THR A 537 -23.41 -11.22 31.07
N THR A 538 -24.51 -11.72 30.50
CA THR A 538 -24.66 -13.14 30.14
C THR A 538 -24.13 -13.46 28.73
N ILE A 539 -23.86 -12.44 27.90
CA ILE A 539 -23.38 -12.61 26.52
C ILE A 539 -21.85 -12.55 26.47
N GLN A 540 -21.22 -13.61 25.95
CA GLN A 540 -19.78 -13.60 25.69
C GLN A 540 -19.47 -12.64 24.54
N ILE A 541 -18.59 -11.66 24.78
CA ILE A 541 -18.23 -10.62 23.80
C ILE A 541 -17.64 -11.28 22.53
N PRO A 542 -18.24 -11.10 21.34
CA PRO A 542 -17.77 -11.77 20.14
C PRO A 542 -16.58 -11.03 19.52
N HIS A 543 -15.41 -11.67 19.50
CA HIS A 543 -14.21 -11.17 18.85
C HIS A 543 -14.05 -11.75 17.45
N ILE A 544 -13.41 -11.03 16.52
CA ILE A 544 -13.21 -11.47 15.12
C ILE A 544 -12.52 -12.84 15.10
N TYR A 545 -11.55 -13.02 15.99
CA TYR A 545 -10.94 -14.31 16.29
C TYR A 545 -10.86 -14.45 17.81
N LYS A 546 -10.93 -15.70 18.30
CA LYS A 546 -11.05 -15.99 19.73
C LYS A 546 -9.76 -15.63 20.49
N ILE A 547 -9.80 -14.54 21.25
CA ILE A 547 -8.72 -14.06 22.13
C ILE A 547 -9.29 -13.53 23.45
N GLU A 548 -8.47 -13.56 24.49
CA GLU A 548 -8.82 -12.99 25.79
C GLU A 548 -7.86 -11.83 26.12
N PHE A 549 -8.43 -10.62 26.24
CA PHE A 549 -7.67 -9.45 26.64
C PHE A 549 -7.48 -9.41 28.17
N PRO A 550 -6.37 -8.85 28.66
CA PRO A 550 -6.13 -8.70 30.10
C PRO A 550 -6.93 -7.56 30.75
N PHE A 551 -7.76 -6.84 29.99
CA PHE A 551 -8.55 -5.70 30.45
C PHE A 551 -10.02 -5.87 30.07
N ASN A 552 -10.94 -5.32 30.88
CA ASN A 552 -12.37 -5.41 30.65
C ASN A 552 -12.84 -4.41 29.58
N ILE A 553 -13.65 -4.90 28.65
CA ILE A 553 -14.29 -4.09 27.61
C ILE A 553 -15.65 -3.64 28.16
N GLN A 554 -15.69 -2.42 28.70
CA GLN A 554 -16.88 -1.90 29.41
C GLN A 554 -17.79 -1.02 28.56
N THR A 555 -17.32 -0.53 27.41
CA THR A 555 -18.06 0.42 26.57
C THR A 555 -18.15 -0.04 25.12
N GLN A 556 -19.24 0.33 24.43
CA GLN A 556 -19.42 0.00 23.00
C GLN A 556 -18.30 0.60 22.14
N SER A 557 -17.74 1.74 22.55
CA SER A 557 -16.60 2.37 21.89
C SER A 557 -15.30 1.56 22.05
N THR A 558 -15.03 1.03 23.25
CA THR A 558 -13.84 0.20 23.49
C THR A 558 -13.94 -1.14 22.77
N TYR A 559 -15.13 -1.74 22.73
CA TYR A 559 -15.39 -2.96 21.97
C TYR A 559 -15.16 -2.77 20.46
N LYS A 560 -15.72 -1.71 19.86
CA LYS A 560 -15.51 -1.40 18.44
C LYS A 560 -14.05 -1.07 18.12
N PHE A 561 -13.33 -0.38 19.02
CA PHE A 561 -11.90 -0.13 18.86
C PHE A 561 -11.07 -1.43 18.82
N VAL A 562 -11.40 -2.36 19.72
CA VAL A 562 -10.79 -3.69 19.75
C VAL A 562 -11.08 -4.44 18.44
N LEU A 563 -12.32 -4.45 17.95
CA LEU A 563 -12.67 -5.07 16.66
C LEU A 563 -11.95 -4.46 15.45
N ILE A 564 -11.81 -3.14 15.37
CA ILE A 564 -11.07 -2.48 14.29
C ILE A 564 -9.59 -2.84 14.36
N THR A 565 -9.01 -2.85 15.57
CA THR A 565 -7.61 -3.23 15.78
C THR A 565 -7.38 -4.69 15.38
N GLU A 566 -8.29 -5.59 15.75
CA GLU A 566 -8.30 -6.99 15.33
C GLU A 566 -8.39 -7.12 13.81
N LEU A 567 -9.29 -6.38 13.15
CA LEU A 567 -9.49 -6.43 11.71
C LEU A 567 -8.25 -5.94 10.96
N ILE A 568 -7.67 -4.82 11.38
CA ILE A 568 -6.43 -4.28 10.81
C ILE A 568 -5.33 -5.32 10.98
N GLN A 569 -5.12 -5.82 12.19
CA GLN A 569 -4.06 -6.77 12.47
C GLN A 569 -4.22 -8.08 11.68
N LEU A 570 -5.45 -8.59 11.54
CA LEU A 570 -5.77 -9.78 10.76
C LEU A 570 -5.58 -9.54 9.26
N THR A 571 -6.01 -8.38 8.74
CA THR A 571 -5.82 -7.98 7.33
C THR A 571 -4.34 -7.89 7.00
N MET A 572 -3.58 -7.19 7.86
CA MET A 572 -2.14 -7.03 7.67
C MET A 572 -1.48 -8.40 7.71
N SER A 573 -1.74 -9.23 8.74
CA SER A 573 -1.16 -10.57 8.85
C SER A 573 -1.50 -11.48 7.65
N SER A 574 -2.74 -11.41 7.15
CA SER A 574 -3.17 -12.12 5.93
C SER A 574 -2.41 -11.63 4.69
N TRP A 575 -2.20 -10.31 4.54
CA TRP A 575 -1.34 -9.77 3.48
C TRP A 575 0.11 -10.24 3.61
N GLY A 576 0.65 -10.34 4.83
CA GLY A 576 1.99 -10.88 5.05
C GLY A 576 2.13 -12.31 4.56
N MET A 577 1.13 -13.14 4.87
CA MET A 577 1.05 -14.51 4.36
C MET A 577 0.96 -14.54 2.83
N GLY A 578 0.04 -13.77 2.26
CA GLY A 578 -0.19 -13.70 0.82
C GLY A 578 1.02 -13.19 0.04
N VAL A 579 1.74 -12.21 0.56
CA VAL A 579 2.94 -11.64 -0.08
C VAL A 579 4.09 -12.62 -0.10
N ILE A 580 4.33 -13.34 1.00
CA ILE A 580 5.39 -14.34 1.07
C ILE A 580 5.10 -15.51 0.13
N ASN A 581 3.84 -15.95 0.06
CA ASN A 581 3.39 -17.01 -0.84
C ASN A 581 3.46 -16.57 -2.31
N ALA A 582 2.99 -15.36 -2.61
CA ALA A 582 3.10 -14.75 -3.93
C ALA A 582 4.56 -14.61 -4.36
N LEU A 583 5.46 -14.16 -3.48
CA LEU A 583 6.89 -14.02 -3.77
C LEU A 583 7.51 -15.35 -4.23
N LEU A 584 7.22 -16.46 -3.54
CA LEU A 584 7.76 -17.76 -3.91
C LEU A 584 7.19 -18.25 -5.25
N LEU A 585 5.92 -17.99 -5.52
CA LEU A 585 5.28 -18.32 -6.80
C LEU A 585 5.82 -17.45 -7.96
N VAL A 586 6.05 -16.16 -7.71
CA VAL A 586 6.66 -15.21 -8.65
C VAL A 586 8.09 -15.62 -9.03
N LEU A 587 8.83 -16.20 -8.08
CA LEU A 587 10.17 -16.75 -8.32
C LEU A 587 10.15 -18.05 -9.15
N ALA A 588 9.00 -18.71 -9.29
CA ALA A 588 8.89 -20.02 -9.91
C ALA A 588 8.24 -20.06 -11.31
N LEU A 589 7.51 -19.03 -11.74
CA LEU A 589 6.66 -19.08 -12.95
C LEU A 589 7.13 -18.19 -14.14
N ASP A 590 7.10 -18.74 -15.36
CA ASP A 590 7.45 -18.13 -16.66
C ASP A 590 6.46 -18.59 -17.78
N ASN A 591 5.13 -18.48 -17.59
CA ASN A 591 4.19 -18.88 -18.66
C ASN A 591 2.86 -18.11 -18.70
N PRO A 592 2.56 -17.34 -19.78
CA PRO A 592 1.31 -16.59 -19.91
C PRO A 592 0.03 -17.46 -19.88
N ASN A 593 0.10 -18.75 -20.26
CA ASN A 593 -1.05 -19.68 -20.21
C ASN A 593 -1.23 -20.35 -18.83
N ALA A 594 -0.36 -20.06 -17.86
CA ALA A 594 -0.52 -20.55 -16.49
C ALA A 594 -1.76 -19.95 -15.82
N MET A 595 -2.13 -18.71 -16.15
CA MET A 595 -3.31 -18.06 -15.58
C MET A 595 -4.60 -18.78 -15.97
N GLU A 596 -4.77 -19.16 -17.24
CA GLU A 596 -5.94 -19.94 -17.68
C GLU A 596 -5.99 -21.30 -16.99
N LYS A 597 -4.85 -22.01 -16.87
CA LYS A 597 -4.81 -23.32 -16.19
C LYS A 597 -5.00 -23.23 -14.68
N ILE A 598 -4.42 -22.23 -14.02
CA ILE A 598 -4.57 -21.97 -12.59
C ILE A 598 -6.00 -21.51 -12.30
N MET A 599 -6.55 -20.55 -13.05
CA MET A 599 -7.94 -20.11 -12.91
C MET A 599 -8.93 -21.22 -13.23
N ARG A 600 -8.68 -22.03 -14.27
CA ARG A 600 -9.52 -23.18 -14.61
C ARG A 600 -9.42 -24.26 -13.54
N SER A 601 -8.24 -24.49 -12.95
CA SER A 601 -8.09 -25.40 -11.81
C SER A 601 -8.71 -24.86 -10.51
N LEU A 602 -8.64 -23.54 -10.25
CA LEU A 602 -9.31 -22.88 -9.12
C LEU A 602 -10.84 -22.90 -9.31
N SER A 603 -11.32 -22.64 -10.53
CA SER A 603 -12.74 -22.69 -10.86
C SER A 603 -13.26 -24.12 -10.84
N TYR A 604 -12.51 -25.10 -11.35
CA TYR A 604 -12.85 -26.52 -11.20
C TYR A 604 -12.80 -26.95 -9.73
N TYR A 605 -11.86 -26.48 -8.91
CA TYR A 605 -11.82 -26.79 -7.48
C TYR A 605 -12.97 -26.14 -6.70
N SER A 606 -13.33 -24.89 -7.00
CA SER A 606 -14.49 -24.24 -6.39
C SER A 606 -15.80 -24.86 -6.88
N VAL A 607 -15.90 -25.21 -8.17
CA VAL A 607 -17.08 -25.86 -8.77
C VAL A 607 -17.22 -27.30 -8.29
N THR A 608 -16.14 -28.07 -8.14
CA THR A 608 -16.21 -29.45 -7.60
C THR A 608 -16.58 -29.49 -6.12
N ASN A 609 -16.16 -28.50 -5.33
CA ASN A 609 -16.64 -28.35 -3.95
C ASN A 609 -18.10 -27.89 -3.89
N LEU A 610 -18.55 -27.06 -4.83
CA LEU A 610 -19.96 -26.64 -4.96
C LEU A 610 -20.85 -27.75 -5.53
N GLU A 611 -20.32 -28.60 -6.42
CA GLU A 611 -20.97 -29.81 -6.95
C GLU A 611 -21.12 -30.87 -5.86
N ALA A 612 -20.09 -31.09 -5.02
CA ALA A 612 -20.19 -31.97 -3.85
C ALA A 612 -21.32 -31.51 -2.90
N PHE A 613 -21.48 -30.21 -2.71
CA PHE A 613 -22.60 -29.62 -1.96
C PHE A 613 -23.96 -29.87 -2.63
N ILE A 614 -24.06 -29.69 -3.94
CA ILE A 614 -25.29 -29.96 -4.71
C ILE A 614 -25.68 -31.45 -4.66
N PHE A 615 -24.70 -32.37 -4.75
CA PHE A 615 -24.94 -33.81 -4.65
C PHE A 615 -25.37 -34.25 -3.23
N CYS A 616 -24.82 -33.63 -2.17
CA CYS A 616 -25.28 -33.85 -0.80
C CYS A 616 -26.73 -33.34 -0.59
N TYR A 617 -27.07 -32.18 -1.15
CA TYR A 617 -28.44 -31.64 -1.10
C TYR A 617 -29.46 -32.51 -1.86
N ALA A 618 -29.09 -33.00 -3.04
CA ALA A 618 -29.93 -33.90 -3.82
C ALA A 618 -30.14 -35.26 -3.11
N GLY A 619 -29.11 -35.79 -2.44
CA GLY A 619 -29.21 -37.00 -1.61
C GLY A 619 -30.20 -36.84 -0.45
N GLU A 620 -30.14 -35.71 0.25
CA GLU A 620 -31.04 -35.37 1.35
C GLU A 620 -32.50 -35.16 0.91
N TYR A 621 -32.71 -34.49 -0.23
CA TYR A 621 -34.06 -34.33 -0.80
C TYR A 621 -34.71 -35.69 -1.10
N LEU A 622 -33.92 -36.65 -1.61
CA LEU A 622 -34.38 -38.00 -1.93
C LEU A 622 -34.72 -38.82 -0.68
N ILE A 623 -33.90 -38.70 0.37
CA ILE A 623 -34.14 -39.31 1.68
C ILE A 623 -35.44 -38.76 2.29
N ASN A 624 -35.62 -37.44 2.28
CA ASN A 624 -36.81 -36.78 2.83
C ASN A 624 -38.08 -37.11 2.05
N LYS A 625 -38.02 -37.17 0.70
CA LYS A 625 -39.15 -37.63 -0.12
C LYS A 625 -39.46 -39.12 0.08
N SER A 626 -38.44 -39.97 0.25
CA SER A 626 -38.63 -41.38 0.57
C SER A 626 -39.36 -41.57 1.90
N LYS A 627 -39.04 -40.75 2.91
CA LYS A 627 -39.70 -40.77 4.22
C LYS A 627 -41.13 -40.21 4.16
N ALA A 628 -41.35 -39.16 3.36
CA ALA A 628 -42.66 -38.55 3.18
C ALA A 628 -43.70 -39.53 2.60
N ILE A 629 -43.29 -40.54 1.82
CA ILE A 629 -44.19 -41.59 1.31
C ILE A 629 -44.79 -42.41 2.46
N GLY A 630 -43.98 -42.75 3.46
CA GLY A 630 -44.44 -43.50 4.64
C GLY A 630 -45.40 -42.67 5.51
N ASN A 631 -45.07 -41.40 5.72
CA ASN A 631 -45.93 -40.48 6.48
C ASN A 631 -47.26 -40.25 5.74
N ALA A 632 -47.23 -39.96 4.44
CA ALA A 632 -48.44 -39.78 3.65
C ALA A 632 -49.31 -41.05 3.60
N ALA A 633 -48.70 -42.25 3.56
CA ALA A 633 -49.43 -43.51 3.67
C ALA A 633 -50.09 -43.67 5.06
N TYR A 634 -49.40 -43.27 6.13
CA TYR A 634 -49.94 -43.31 7.49
C TYR A 634 -51.05 -42.28 7.74
N ASP A 635 -50.97 -41.11 7.12
CA ASP A 635 -51.95 -40.02 7.25
C ASP A 635 -53.24 -40.28 6.45
N THR A 636 -53.29 -41.34 5.65
CA THR A 636 -54.55 -41.80 5.04
C THR A 636 -55.51 -42.33 6.11
N SER A 637 -56.81 -42.32 5.83
CA SER A 637 -57.82 -42.86 6.75
C SER A 637 -57.85 -44.39 6.78
N TRP A 638 -56.69 -45.03 6.98
CA TRP A 638 -56.47 -46.47 6.90
C TRP A 638 -57.33 -47.27 7.88
N TYR A 639 -57.78 -46.66 8.99
CA TYR A 639 -58.69 -47.25 9.97
C TYR A 639 -60.12 -47.47 9.43
N SER A 640 -60.45 -46.87 8.28
CA SER A 640 -61.75 -47.02 7.61
C SER A 640 -61.70 -47.87 6.32
N MET A 641 -60.52 -48.40 5.98
CA MET A 641 -60.30 -49.14 4.74
C MET A 641 -60.50 -50.65 4.91
N GLU A 642 -60.77 -51.35 3.81
CA GLU A 642 -60.85 -52.81 3.82
C GLU A 642 -59.50 -53.46 4.19
N PRO A 643 -59.49 -54.60 4.91
CA PRO A 643 -58.28 -55.23 5.44
C PRO A 643 -57.19 -55.51 4.40
N LYS A 644 -57.57 -55.77 3.14
CA LYS A 644 -56.64 -56.00 2.03
C LYS A 644 -55.83 -54.74 1.70
N HIS A 645 -56.47 -53.57 1.70
CA HIS A 645 -55.82 -52.29 1.42
C HIS A 645 -54.98 -51.81 2.61
N CYS A 646 -55.44 -52.05 3.85
CA CYS A 646 -54.65 -51.76 5.06
C CYS A 646 -53.33 -52.55 5.09
N ARG A 647 -53.35 -53.83 4.66
CA ARG A 647 -52.11 -54.64 4.54
C ARG A 647 -51.15 -54.07 3.50
N ILE A 648 -51.66 -53.57 2.38
CA ILE A 648 -50.82 -52.95 1.34
C ILE A 648 -50.18 -51.65 1.87
N LEU A 649 -50.96 -50.79 2.53
CA LEU A 649 -50.45 -49.58 3.19
C LEU A 649 -49.40 -49.90 4.26
N LEU A 650 -49.63 -50.95 5.07
CA LEU A 650 -48.65 -51.42 6.05
C LEU A 650 -47.33 -51.82 5.39
N PHE A 651 -47.38 -52.53 4.25
CA PHE A 651 -46.18 -52.86 3.49
C PHE A 651 -45.49 -51.63 2.89
N ILE A 652 -46.23 -50.61 2.44
CA ILE A 652 -45.68 -49.35 1.94
C ILE A 652 -44.97 -48.58 3.08
N ILE A 653 -45.57 -48.53 4.27
CA ILE A 653 -44.97 -47.93 5.47
C ILE A 653 -43.70 -48.69 5.86
N LEU A 654 -43.75 -50.03 5.94
CA LEU A 654 -42.59 -50.85 6.27
C LEU A 654 -41.46 -50.74 5.22
N ARG A 655 -41.79 -50.65 3.93
CA ARG A 655 -40.80 -50.46 2.85
C ARG A 655 -40.18 -49.07 2.87
N SER A 656 -40.96 -48.03 3.15
CA SER A 656 -40.49 -46.65 3.21
C SER A 656 -39.61 -46.36 4.44
N GLN A 657 -39.64 -47.21 5.48
CA GLN A 657 -38.68 -47.16 6.59
C GLN A 657 -37.23 -47.43 6.14
N LYS A 658 -37.03 -48.17 5.04
CA LYS A 658 -35.70 -48.32 4.41
C LYS A 658 -35.52 -47.22 3.36
N GLN A 659 -34.95 -46.10 3.80
CA GLN A 659 -34.78 -44.89 3.00
C GLN A 659 -33.93 -45.13 1.74
N LEU A 660 -34.34 -44.52 0.62
CA LEU A 660 -33.55 -44.50 -0.61
C LEU A 660 -32.38 -43.52 -0.45
N THR A 661 -31.16 -44.04 -0.31
CA THR A 661 -29.93 -43.26 -0.13
C THR A 661 -29.02 -43.35 -1.36
N LEU A 662 -28.57 -42.19 -1.87
CA LEU A 662 -27.48 -42.14 -2.85
C LEU A 662 -26.15 -42.39 -2.11
N THR A 663 -25.39 -43.39 -2.56
CA THR A 663 -24.11 -43.75 -1.93
C THR A 663 -22.95 -43.53 -2.88
N ILE A 664 -21.87 -42.90 -2.41
CA ILE A 664 -20.62 -42.83 -3.18
C ILE A 664 -19.96 -44.20 -3.10
N GLY A 665 -19.97 -44.93 -4.22
CA GLY A 665 -19.27 -46.23 -4.34
C GLY A 665 -19.72 -47.31 -3.34
N LYS A 666 -20.94 -47.22 -2.79
CA LYS A 666 -21.44 -48.04 -1.65
C LYS A 666 -20.68 -47.87 -0.33
N MET A 667 -19.78 -46.89 -0.22
CA MET A 667 -18.94 -46.70 0.96
C MET A 667 -19.52 -45.68 1.94
N MET A 668 -20.30 -44.71 1.47
CA MET A 668 -20.86 -43.65 2.32
C MET A 668 -22.18 -43.12 1.76
N ASN A 669 -23.15 -42.84 2.64
CA ASN A 669 -24.42 -42.19 2.30
C ASN A 669 -24.22 -40.68 2.17
N LEU A 670 -24.74 -40.08 1.10
CA LEU A 670 -24.81 -38.62 0.95
C LEU A 670 -26.04 -38.09 1.73
N SER A 671 -25.88 -37.71 3.01
CA SER A 671 -26.94 -37.09 3.81
C SER A 671 -26.46 -35.84 4.56
N LEU A 672 -27.40 -34.91 4.79
CA LEU A 672 -27.15 -33.62 5.46
C LEU A 672 -27.17 -33.76 6.99
N GLN A 673 -27.43 -34.95 7.54
CA GLN A 673 -27.69 -35.17 8.97
C GLN A 673 -26.46 -34.89 9.88
N GLN A 674 -25.23 -35.10 9.40
CA GLN A 674 -24.01 -34.66 10.11
C GLN A 674 -23.81 -33.13 10.06
N PHE A 675 -24.40 -32.46 9.06
CA PHE A 675 -24.42 -31.01 8.93
C PHE A 675 -25.59 -30.40 9.74
N ALA A 676 -26.70 -31.14 9.87
CA ALA A 676 -27.90 -30.75 10.62
C ALA A 676 -27.66 -30.74 12.15
N ASN A 677 -26.90 -31.70 12.69
CA ASN A 677 -26.49 -31.69 14.10
C ASN A 677 -25.61 -30.48 14.46
N ALA A 678 -24.99 -29.84 13.47
CA ALA A 678 -24.37 -28.53 13.65
C ALA A 678 -25.41 -27.40 13.52
N LEU A 679 -26.29 -27.43 12.50
CA LEU A 679 -27.31 -26.40 12.22
C LEU A 679 -28.39 -26.19 13.31
N ASP A 680 -28.58 -27.10 14.27
CA ASP A 680 -29.49 -26.87 15.42
C ASP A 680 -29.02 -25.73 16.35
N ASN A 681 -27.79 -25.22 16.14
CA ASN A 681 -27.28 -24.05 16.83
C ASN A 681 -27.35 -22.80 15.90
N PRO A 682 -28.02 -21.69 16.29
CA PRO A 682 -28.23 -20.51 15.43
C PRO A 682 -26.93 -19.88 14.88
N ASN A 683 -25.76 -20.19 15.45
CA ASN A 683 -24.44 -19.72 15.00
C ASN A 683 -23.65 -20.74 14.17
N ALA A 684 -24.19 -21.93 13.90
CA ALA A 684 -23.42 -23.00 13.27
C ALA A 684 -23.15 -22.79 11.79
N MET A 685 -24.07 -22.18 11.05
CA MET A 685 -23.84 -21.85 9.64
C MET A 685 -22.66 -20.88 9.47
N GLU A 686 -22.51 -19.92 10.40
CA GLU A 686 -21.36 -19.02 10.46
C GLU A 686 -20.06 -19.76 10.80
N LYS A 687 -20.06 -20.61 11.85
CA LYS A 687 -18.89 -21.42 12.26
C LYS A 687 -18.42 -22.37 11.14
N ILE A 688 -19.36 -23.00 10.43
CA ILE A 688 -19.07 -23.88 9.29
C ILE A 688 -18.51 -23.09 8.11
N MET A 689 -19.12 -21.94 7.77
CA MET A 689 -18.65 -21.11 6.66
C MET A 689 -17.23 -20.59 6.92
N ARG A 690 -16.91 -20.20 8.16
CA ARG A 690 -15.54 -19.83 8.57
C ARG A 690 -14.54 -20.98 8.45
N SER A 691 -14.93 -22.17 8.90
CA SER A 691 -14.08 -23.37 8.83
C SER A 691 -13.80 -23.80 7.38
N LEU A 692 -14.81 -23.74 6.51
CA LEU A 692 -14.68 -24.00 5.07
C LEU A 692 -13.80 -22.95 4.38
N LEU A 693 -13.96 -21.67 4.72
CA LEU A 693 -13.10 -20.60 4.20
C LEU A 693 -11.65 -20.81 4.62
N TYR A 694 -11.38 -21.12 5.89
CA TYR A 694 -10.03 -21.43 6.38
C TYR A 694 -9.41 -22.65 5.67
N PHE A 695 -10.18 -23.74 5.53
CA PHE A 695 -9.77 -24.92 4.80
C PHE A 695 -9.46 -24.60 3.32
N SER A 696 -10.29 -23.76 2.68
CA SER A 696 -10.05 -23.36 1.28
C SER A 696 -8.75 -22.57 1.11
N VAL A 697 -8.47 -21.61 2.02
CA VAL A 697 -7.27 -20.77 1.97
C VAL A 697 -6.00 -21.57 2.24
N THR A 698 -6.03 -22.47 3.23
CA THR A 698 -4.87 -23.31 3.59
C THR A 698 -4.54 -24.34 2.51
N ASN A 699 -5.55 -24.94 1.86
CA ASN A 699 -5.31 -25.84 0.73
C ASN A 699 -4.85 -25.10 -0.52
N LEU A 700 -5.38 -23.90 -0.77
CA LEU A 700 -4.91 -23.08 -1.88
C LEU A 700 -3.42 -22.74 -1.73
N GLU A 701 -2.97 -22.44 -0.51
CA GLU A 701 -1.56 -22.21 -0.22
C GLU A 701 -0.70 -23.44 -0.56
N ALA A 702 -1.09 -24.62 -0.09
CA ALA A 702 -0.37 -25.86 -0.39
C ALA A 702 -0.36 -26.18 -1.89
N PHE A 703 -1.49 -25.96 -2.58
CA PHE A 703 -1.61 -26.12 -4.02
C PHE A 703 -0.67 -25.19 -4.79
N ILE A 704 -0.61 -23.91 -4.41
CA ILE A 704 0.27 -22.92 -5.03
C ILE A 704 1.73 -23.38 -5.00
N PHE A 705 2.22 -23.87 -3.85
CA PHE A 705 3.59 -24.38 -3.73
C PHE A 705 3.84 -25.63 -4.56
N CYS A 706 2.90 -26.57 -4.56
CA CYS A 706 3.01 -27.80 -5.33
C CYS A 706 2.95 -27.57 -6.83
N TYR A 707 2.13 -26.61 -7.28
CA TYR A 707 2.06 -26.20 -8.68
C TYR A 707 3.37 -25.54 -9.14
N ALA A 708 3.93 -24.63 -8.33
CA ALA A 708 5.22 -24.01 -8.61
C ALA A 708 6.35 -25.05 -8.78
N GLY A 709 6.40 -26.04 -7.89
CA GLY A 709 7.37 -27.13 -7.97
C GLY A 709 7.17 -28.03 -9.19
N GLU A 710 5.93 -28.44 -9.47
CA GLU A 710 5.57 -29.22 -10.66
C GLU A 710 5.93 -28.48 -11.97
N TYR A 711 5.68 -27.18 -12.00
CA TYR A 711 6.02 -26.33 -13.13
C TYR A 711 7.53 -26.31 -13.40
N LEU A 712 8.34 -26.13 -12.34
CA LEU A 712 9.79 -26.12 -12.45
C LEU A 712 10.34 -27.47 -12.94
N ILE A 713 9.79 -28.58 -12.45
CA ILE A 713 10.11 -29.93 -12.91
C ILE A 713 9.85 -30.08 -14.41
N ASN A 714 8.67 -29.67 -14.86
CA ASN A 714 8.29 -29.76 -16.27
C ASN A 714 9.15 -28.87 -17.18
N LYS A 715 9.48 -27.65 -16.73
CA LYS A 715 10.40 -26.75 -17.46
C LYS A 715 11.82 -27.30 -17.52
N SER A 716 12.31 -27.87 -16.42
CA SER A 716 13.61 -28.53 -16.40
C SER A 716 13.69 -29.69 -17.39
N LYS A 717 12.62 -30.49 -17.51
CA LYS A 717 12.53 -31.59 -18.47
C LYS A 717 12.47 -31.09 -19.92
N ALA A 718 11.79 -29.98 -20.16
CA ALA A 718 11.64 -29.39 -21.49
C ALA A 718 12.99 -28.97 -22.12
N ILE A 719 14.02 -28.65 -21.32
CA ILE A 719 15.37 -28.34 -21.81
C ILE A 719 15.96 -29.53 -22.57
N GLY A 720 15.83 -30.75 -22.02
CA GLY A 720 16.31 -31.97 -22.66
C GLY A 720 15.56 -32.28 -23.95
N ASN A 721 14.24 -32.13 -23.94
CA ASN A 721 13.41 -32.32 -25.14
C ASN A 721 13.80 -31.32 -26.24
N ALA A 722 13.93 -30.02 -25.89
CA ALA A 722 14.32 -29.00 -26.86
C ALA A 722 15.73 -29.24 -27.42
N ALA A 723 16.67 -29.72 -26.61
CA ALA A 723 18.01 -30.10 -27.07
C ALA A 723 17.96 -31.31 -28.03
N TYR A 724 17.10 -32.28 -27.76
CA TYR A 724 16.88 -33.45 -28.63
C TYR A 724 16.19 -33.09 -29.94
N ASP A 725 15.25 -32.14 -29.92
CA ASP A 725 14.47 -31.70 -31.09
C ASP A 725 15.31 -30.82 -32.05
N THR A 726 16.54 -30.49 -31.70
CA THR A 726 17.48 -29.84 -32.62
C THR A 726 17.89 -30.78 -33.76
N SER A 727 18.39 -30.23 -34.86
CA SER A 727 18.97 -31.01 -35.97
C SER A 727 20.37 -31.55 -35.64
N TRP A 728 20.55 -32.14 -34.45
CA TRP A 728 21.84 -32.61 -33.92
C TRP A 728 22.54 -33.62 -34.84
N TYR A 729 21.78 -34.38 -35.64
CA TYR A 729 22.31 -35.31 -36.63
C TYR A 729 23.04 -34.64 -37.80
N ASN A 730 22.84 -33.33 -38.00
CA ASN A 730 23.50 -32.51 -39.02
C ASN A 730 24.59 -31.58 -38.45
N MET A 731 24.91 -31.68 -37.16
CA MET A 731 25.86 -30.80 -36.49
C MET A 731 27.28 -31.39 -36.44
N GLU A 732 28.28 -30.54 -36.21
CA GLU A 732 29.65 -31.00 -36.02
C GLU A 732 29.79 -31.84 -34.74
N LEU A 733 30.71 -32.81 -34.73
CA LEU A 733 30.95 -33.74 -33.60
C LEU A 733 31.12 -33.01 -32.25
N LYS A 734 31.74 -31.84 -32.25
CA LYS A 734 31.93 -31.03 -31.03
C LYS A 734 30.60 -30.49 -30.49
N GLN A 735 29.70 -30.05 -31.37
CA GLN A 735 28.37 -29.55 -31.02
C GLN A 735 27.45 -30.69 -30.56
N CYS A 736 27.51 -31.85 -31.22
CA CYS A 736 26.76 -33.05 -30.81
C CYS A 736 27.12 -33.51 -29.38
N ARG A 737 28.42 -33.47 -29.03
CA ARG A 737 28.88 -33.77 -27.67
C ARG A 737 28.32 -32.79 -26.64
N ILE A 738 28.23 -31.50 -26.98
CA ILE A 738 27.65 -30.47 -26.10
C ILE A 738 26.15 -30.73 -25.88
N ILE A 739 25.40 -31.02 -26.94
CA ILE A 739 23.96 -31.36 -26.85
C ILE A 739 23.75 -32.62 -25.99
N LEU A 740 24.60 -33.63 -26.16
CA LEU A 740 24.56 -34.84 -25.33
C LEU A 740 24.75 -34.51 -23.83
N PHE A 741 25.70 -33.64 -23.49
CA PHE A 741 25.88 -33.18 -22.10
C PHE A 741 24.66 -32.39 -21.58
N ILE A 742 24.02 -31.58 -22.41
CA ILE A 742 22.80 -30.85 -22.04
C ILE A 742 21.65 -31.84 -21.75
N ILE A 743 21.45 -32.84 -22.61
CA ILE A 743 20.43 -33.88 -22.42
C ILE A 743 20.71 -34.68 -21.15
N LEU A 744 21.94 -35.18 -20.97
CA LEU A 744 22.35 -35.92 -19.76
C LEU A 744 22.16 -35.09 -18.49
N ARG A 745 22.49 -33.79 -18.52
CA ARG A 745 22.31 -32.92 -17.35
C ARG A 745 20.84 -32.65 -17.03
N SER A 746 20.00 -32.52 -18.06
CA SER A 746 18.56 -32.24 -17.94
C SER A 746 17.76 -33.41 -17.33
N GLN A 747 18.29 -34.64 -17.39
CA GLN A 747 17.71 -35.81 -16.72
C GLN A 747 17.66 -35.62 -15.20
N LYS A 748 18.59 -34.85 -14.62
CA LYS A 748 18.55 -34.44 -13.22
C LYS A 748 17.75 -33.13 -13.10
N GLN A 749 16.45 -33.29 -12.90
CA GLN A 749 15.46 -32.22 -12.85
C GLN A 749 15.72 -31.23 -11.70
N LEU A 750 15.35 -29.96 -11.92
CA LEU A 750 15.28 -28.94 -10.87
C LEU A 750 14.02 -29.16 -10.04
N ILE A 751 14.21 -29.52 -8.77
CA ILE A 751 13.12 -29.87 -7.85
C ILE A 751 13.17 -28.93 -6.65
N LEU A 752 12.02 -28.38 -6.27
CA LEU A 752 11.84 -27.69 -4.99
C LEU A 752 11.42 -28.71 -3.93
N THR A 753 12.09 -28.70 -2.78
CA THR A 753 11.81 -29.66 -1.70
C THR A 753 11.42 -28.95 -0.40
N THR A 754 10.45 -29.48 0.34
CA THR A 754 10.16 -29.08 1.72
C THR A 754 11.20 -29.68 2.67
N GLY A 755 12.10 -28.84 3.18
CA GLY A 755 13.11 -29.26 4.16
C GLY A 755 14.05 -30.37 3.68
N LYS A 756 14.20 -30.57 2.36
CA LYS A 756 14.89 -31.71 1.72
C LYS A 756 14.25 -33.09 1.99
N MET A 757 13.09 -33.14 2.62
CA MET A 757 12.40 -34.40 2.93
C MET A 757 11.46 -34.83 1.82
N MET A 758 10.80 -33.87 1.16
CA MET A 758 9.75 -34.17 0.20
C MET A 758 9.73 -33.19 -0.96
N ASN A 759 9.39 -33.69 -2.15
CA ASN A 759 9.31 -32.87 -3.36
C ASN A 759 7.98 -32.13 -3.41
N LEU A 760 8.01 -30.86 -3.77
CA LEU A 760 6.82 -30.07 -4.09
C LEU A 760 6.35 -30.45 -5.50
N SER A 761 5.31 -31.26 -5.60
CA SER A 761 4.69 -31.70 -6.87
C SER A 761 3.17 -31.78 -6.73
N LEU A 762 2.43 -31.82 -7.84
CA LEU A 762 0.97 -31.96 -7.79
C LEU A 762 0.53 -33.33 -7.25
N GLN A 763 1.28 -34.39 -7.55
CA GLN A 763 1.12 -35.69 -6.89
C GLN A 763 1.26 -35.53 -5.37
N GLN A 764 2.20 -34.66 -4.99
CA GLN A 764 2.50 -34.22 -3.65
C GLN A 764 1.23 -33.83 -2.87
N PHE A 765 0.58 -32.84 -3.46
CA PHE A 765 -0.66 -32.24 -2.99
C PHE A 765 -1.80 -33.26 -2.91
N VAL A 766 -1.98 -34.10 -3.94
CA VAL A 766 -3.02 -35.14 -3.95
C VAL A 766 -2.85 -36.12 -2.78
N ASN A 767 -1.61 -36.54 -2.48
CA ASN A 767 -1.34 -37.43 -1.35
C ASN A 767 -1.70 -36.79 -0.01
N ILE A 768 -1.43 -35.49 0.17
CA ILE A 768 -1.80 -34.73 1.38
C ILE A 768 -3.33 -34.67 1.50
N MET A 769 -4.03 -34.32 0.42
CA MET A 769 -5.49 -34.25 0.41
C MET A 769 -6.16 -35.60 0.67
N SER A 770 -5.64 -36.67 0.05
CA SER A 770 -6.12 -38.04 0.26
C SER A 770 -5.92 -38.51 1.70
N SER A 771 -4.77 -38.17 2.31
CA SER A 771 -4.50 -38.47 3.72
C SER A 771 -5.45 -37.72 4.64
N ALA A 772 -5.67 -36.42 4.41
CA ALA A 772 -6.62 -35.61 5.17
C ALA A 772 -8.05 -36.15 5.07
N GLY A 773 -8.49 -36.51 3.86
CA GLY A 773 -9.79 -37.16 3.64
C GLY A 773 -9.90 -38.50 4.39
N SER A 774 -8.84 -39.31 4.39
CA SER A 774 -8.81 -40.59 5.12
C SER A 774 -8.93 -40.39 6.64
N TYR A 775 -8.26 -39.39 7.22
CA TYR A 775 -8.40 -39.05 8.64
C TYR A 775 -9.82 -38.60 8.98
N ILE A 776 -10.43 -37.77 8.13
CA ILE A 776 -11.83 -37.36 8.30
C ILE A 776 -12.74 -38.59 8.25
N SER A 777 -12.55 -39.49 7.29
CA SER A 777 -13.33 -40.73 7.20
C SER A 777 -13.19 -41.63 8.44
N VAL A 778 -11.98 -41.74 9.01
CA VAL A 778 -11.78 -42.50 10.26
C VAL A 778 -12.49 -41.82 11.42
N LEU A 779 -12.38 -40.50 11.57
CA LEU A 779 -13.07 -39.76 12.63
C LEU A 779 -14.59 -39.87 12.53
N LEU A 780 -15.13 -39.84 11.30
CA LEU A 780 -16.57 -40.01 11.04
C LEU A 780 -17.04 -41.45 11.29
N ALA A 781 -16.17 -42.46 11.15
CA ALA A 781 -16.49 -43.85 11.45
C ALA A 781 -16.38 -44.19 12.95
N MET A 782 -15.70 -43.34 13.73
CA MET A 782 -15.57 -43.45 15.19
C MET A 782 -16.68 -42.74 15.96
N GLN A 783 -17.51 -41.93 15.28
CA GLN A 783 -18.77 -41.37 15.80
C GLN A 783 -19.91 -42.34 15.56
#